data_AF-A0A425VZF9-F1
#
_entry.id   AF-A0A425VZF9-F1
#
_cell.length_a   1.000
_cell.length_b   1.000
_cell.length_c   1.000
_cell.angle_alpha   90.00
_cell.angle_beta   90.00
_cell.angle_gamma   90.00
#
_symmetry.space_group_name_H-M   'P 1'
#
loop_
_entity.id
_entity.type
_entity.pdbx_description
1 polymer ?
#
loop_
_entity_poly.entity_id
_entity_poly.type
_entity_poly.pdbx_seq_one_letter_code
_entity_poly.pdbx_strand_id
1 'polypeptide(L)'
;MVSRVYVEKKPGFDVEAQQLGHELRHTLGIKGLKDLRIVNRYDVEGISKSLFEQCIPTVFSEPQSDVATTRRPAAKGAKVFAVEFLPGQFDQRANSASECIQLISQGERPQVASAKLYYLGGKLSDADVEAIKHYVINPVEAREASLATRKTLKVDYPKPEMVETLTGFGKLTKKQLQDFIDERGLAMDLADIKFCQDYFKGEKRDPTITEIRMIDTYWSDHCRHTTFGTQLENVKIDDAVVEAAFKRYLEVRHELGRDKKPVCLMDMGTIGAKYLKSKGILKNLDESEEINACTVKVKVDVNGKDEDWLFLFKNETHNHPTEIEPFGGAATCIGGAIRDPLSGRSYVYQAMRVTGAGDPTVPVSQTLKGKLPQRKIVRTAAAGYSSYGNQIGLATGQVNELYHPGYVAKRMEIGAVVGATPASHVRRECPAPGDKIILLGGRTGRDGIGGATGSSKAHNVESLEKDGAEVQKGNAPTERKLQRLFRREDACRLIKRCNDFGAGGVSVAIGELADGLYIDLNKVPKKYEGLDGTELAISESQERMAVALAPEDVDEFMRYAHEENLEATVVAEVTKEPRLRMVWDGETICDVSREFLSSNGAPKHQDVHVEAQGSYQPDFKGDDLSQKMHSLVTDLNVASNKGLSERFDSTIGAATVLMPFGGKYQLTPSMAMVAKLPVFGETTTVSGMAWGFNPYLMSENQFTGAYLSVVESVCKLAAAGIDRKAMYLTFQEYFEKLRDVPERWGKPTAAVLGALMAQLDLGIGSIGGKDSMSGSFENLDVPPTLVSFATGLGKLDRIVSPEFKHTNSFLWLVSPKYQSDGVTPEPQSLLKVLDFIQEHIGYGVILSASTPGYGCLAEQLFKSAVGNRIGFGLVNEFPLERLFSLAYGSFVIEVDDGTFIPTDREGFDVQYLGGTSAEYKMWAAGQELDLAELQEAWEEGIESVFPYRQKGDAVKAETFDVAEKGVSRPAPLVKVPRPRVVIPVFPGNNCEYDSAAAFERVGAEAKTFIINNLTPEAVAESTKAFVEEVNKSQIIMIPGGFSGGDEPDGSAKFITAFFRAPQVTEAVRDLLQKRDGLMLGICNGFQALV
;
A
#
# COMPACT_ATOMS: atom_id res chain seq x y z
N MET A 1 -0.16 -38.26 14.89
CA MET A 1 0.83 -38.11 16.00
C MET A 1 1.57 -36.82 15.74
N VAL A 2 1.60 -35.91 16.71
CA VAL A 2 2.23 -34.59 16.55
C VAL A 2 3.71 -34.67 16.95
N SER A 3 4.59 -34.23 16.06
CA SER A 3 6.01 -34.05 16.34
C SER A 3 6.30 -32.59 16.66
N ARG A 4 7.24 -32.30 17.58
CA ARG A 4 7.54 -30.94 18.03
C ARG A 4 9.04 -30.64 18.01
N VAL A 5 9.39 -29.43 17.56
CA VAL A 5 10.74 -28.87 17.65
C VAL A 5 10.69 -27.43 18.18
N TYR A 6 11.69 -27.07 18.97
CA TYR A 6 11.94 -25.72 19.47
C TYR A 6 13.23 -25.21 18.84
N VAL A 7 13.22 -23.96 18.37
CA VAL A 7 14.31 -23.33 17.63
C VAL A 7 14.60 -21.98 18.24
N GLU A 8 15.87 -21.77 18.60
CA GLU A 8 16.35 -20.56 19.28
C GLU A 8 17.56 -20.01 18.54
N LYS A 9 17.61 -18.69 18.30
CA LYS A 9 18.79 -18.03 17.72
C LYS A 9 19.97 -18.10 18.69
N LYS A 10 21.16 -18.39 18.18
CA LYS A 10 22.42 -18.37 18.95
C LYS A 10 22.77 -16.94 19.34
N PRO A 11 23.54 -16.74 20.44
CA PRO A 11 24.04 -15.42 20.80
C PRO A 11 24.76 -14.74 19.63
N GLY A 12 24.40 -13.49 19.35
CA GLY A 12 24.90 -12.70 18.21
C GLY A 12 23.96 -12.70 17.00
N PHE A 13 23.02 -13.65 16.92
CA PHE A 13 21.95 -13.69 15.91
C PHE A 13 20.56 -13.37 16.49
N ASP A 14 20.47 -13.19 17.81
CA ASP A 14 19.26 -12.95 18.60
C ASP A 14 18.79 -11.49 18.57
N VAL A 15 18.89 -10.83 17.42
CA VAL A 15 18.61 -9.40 17.23
C VAL A 15 17.20 -9.03 17.69
N GLU A 16 16.19 -9.84 17.34
CA GLU A 16 14.80 -9.62 17.76
C GLU A 16 14.65 -9.60 19.29
N ALA A 17 15.26 -10.57 19.97
CA ALA A 17 15.19 -10.70 21.42
C ALA A 17 15.91 -9.52 22.11
N GLN A 18 17.02 -9.05 21.56
CA GLN A 18 17.76 -7.89 22.08
C GLN A 18 16.97 -6.60 21.91
N GLN A 19 16.37 -6.38 20.73
CA GLN A 19 15.55 -5.20 20.43
C GLN A 19 14.31 -5.15 21.34
N LEU A 20 13.53 -6.24 21.39
CA LEU A 20 12.36 -6.31 22.26
C LEU A 20 12.76 -6.19 23.73
N GLY A 21 13.86 -6.82 24.17
CA GLY A 21 14.36 -6.70 25.53
C GLY A 21 14.74 -5.26 25.90
N HIS A 22 15.33 -4.51 24.97
CA HIS A 22 15.61 -3.08 25.13
C HIS A 22 14.31 -2.26 25.24
N GLU A 23 13.33 -2.51 24.37
CA GLU A 23 12.03 -1.86 24.41
C GLU A 23 11.29 -2.11 25.73
N LEU A 24 11.23 -3.35 26.19
CA LEU A 24 10.57 -3.70 27.45
C LEU A 24 11.25 -3.02 28.66
N ARG A 25 12.57 -2.87 28.66
CA ARG A 25 13.31 -2.20 29.74
C ARG A 25 13.13 -0.68 29.73
N HIS A 26 13.28 -0.05 28.57
CA HIS A 26 13.40 1.40 28.46
C HIS A 26 12.09 2.08 28.07
N THR A 27 11.26 1.42 27.27
CA THR A 27 9.99 1.97 26.78
C THR A 27 8.82 1.56 27.66
N LEU A 28 8.71 0.26 28.01
CA LEU A 28 7.68 -0.21 28.95
C LEU A 28 8.08 0.00 30.42
N GLY A 29 9.38 0.21 30.70
CA GLY A 29 9.87 0.56 32.03
C GLY A 29 10.17 -0.63 32.96
N ILE A 30 10.26 -1.85 32.43
CA ILE A 30 10.46 -3.08 33.22
C ILE A 30 11.94 -3.25 33.62
N LYS A 31 12.38 -2.47 34.62
CA LYS A 31 13.78 -2.45 35.10
C LYS A 31 14.27 -3.80 35.67
N GLY A 32 13.34 -4.66 36.12
CA GLY A 32 13.65 -5.98 36.67
C GLY A 32 14.07 -7.02 35.63
N LEU A 33 13.80 -6.76 34.33
CA LEU A 33 14.15 -7.64 33.22
C LEU A 33 15.65 -7.51 32.90
N LYS A 34 16.38 -8.61 33.05
CA LYS A 34 17.82 -8.65 32.76
C LYS A 34 18.13 -9.29 31.41
N ASP A 35 17.39 -10.32 31.07
CA ASP A 35 17.60 -11.14 29.89
C ASP A 35 16.26 -11.55 29.27
N LEU A 36 16.21 -11.63 27.93
CA LEU A 36 15.04 -12.06 27.18
C LEU A 36 15.50 -13.07 26.14
N ARG A 37 14.93 -14.27 26.16
CA ARG A 37 15.12 -15.25 25.08
C ARG A 37 13.81 -15.50 24.37
N ILE A 38 13.87 -15.59 23.05
CA ILE A 38 12.75 -15.91 22.18
C ILE A 38 13.01 -17.28 21.56
N VAL A 39 12.03 -18.19 21.67
CA VAL A 39 12.14 -19.55 21.13
C VAL A 39 10.91 -19.86 20.30
N ASN A 40 11.12 -20.22 19.03
CA ASN A 40 10.05 -20.63 18.15
C ASN A 40 9.72 -22.11 18.35
N ARG A 41 8.44 -22.43 18.38
CA ARG A 41 7.92 -23.79 18.51
C ARG A 41 7.16 -24.14 17.25
N TYR A 42 7.51 -25.29 16.66
CA TYR A 42 6.76 -25.90 15.56
C TYR A 42 6.14 -27.21 16.03
N ASP A 43 4.84 -27.34 15.82
CA ASP A 43 4.10 -28.59 15.95
C ASP A 43 3.72 -29.08 14.54
N VAL A 44 3.96 -30.36 14.24
CA VAL A 44 3.76 -30.93 12.90
C VAL A 44 2.98 -32.24 12.97
N GLU A 45 1.94 -32.36 12.16
CA GLU A 45 1.14 -33.57 11.99
C GLU A 45 0.98 -33.94 10.51
N GLY A 46 0.99 -35.24 10.20
CA GLY A 46 0.82 -35.76 8.83
C GLY A 46 2.08 -36.34 8.19
N ILE A 47 3.22 -36.32 8.87
CA ILE A 47 4.50 -36.87 8.36
C ILE A 47 5.09 -37.96 9.25
N SER A 48 5.98 -38.77 8.66
CA SER A 48 6.76 -39.76 9.39
C SER A 48 7.80 -39.12 10.31
N LYS A 49 8.20 -39.83 11.37
CA LYS A 49 9.25 -39.38 12.28
C LYS A 49 10.58 -39.13 11.54
N SER A 50 10.92 -39.98 10.57
CA SER A 50 12.14 -39.83 9.78
C SER A 50 12.13 -38.56 8.93
N LEU A 51 11.00 -38.25 8.29
CA LEU A 51 10.87 -37.00 7.52
C LEU A 51 10.92 -35.78 8.45
N PHE A 52 10.27 -35.85 9.61
CA PHE A 52 10.36 -34.78 10.61
C PHE A 52 11.80 -34.52 11.07
N GLU A 53 12.57 -35.58 11.39
CA GLU A 53 13.98 -35.47 11.78
C GLU A 53 14.86 -34.89 10.66
N GLN A 54 14.58 -35.24 9.40
CA GLN A 54 15.24 -34.65 8.24
C GLN A 54 14.94 -33.15 8.10
N CYS A 55 13.71 -32.72 8.43
CA CYS A 55 13.27 -31.33 8.30
C CYS A 55 13.80 -30.38 9.40
N ILE A 56 14.30 -30.89 10.53
CA ILE A 56 14.83 -30.06 11.62
C ILE A 56 15.97 -29.12 11.16
N PRO A 57 17.09 -29.63 10.61
CA PRO A 57 18.20 -28.79 10.19
C PRO A 57 18.02 -28.13 8.81
N THR A 58 16.90 -28.39 8.12
CA THR A 58 16.70 -27.93 6.73
C THR A 58 15.54 -26.96 6.56
N VAL A 59 14.47 -27.12 7.33
CA VAL A 59 13.26 -26.29 7.28
C VAL A 59 13.15 -25.49 8.57
N PHE A 60 13.06 -26.17 9.72
CA PHE A 60 12.72 -25.48 10.97
C PHE A 60 13.86 -24.61 11.53
N SER A 61 15.11 -24.93 11.20
CA SER A 61 16.28 -24.23 11.73
C SER A 61 17.42 -24.09 10.72
N GLU A 62 18.27 -23.11 10.94
CA GLU A 62 19.56 -22.93 10.29
C GLU A 62 20.68 -23.32 11.27
N PRO A 63 21.33 -24.48 11.12
CA PRO A 63 22.32 -24.98 12.08
C PRO A 63 23.47 -24.01 12.36
N GLN A 64 23.77 -23.08 11.44
CA GLN A 64 24.79 -22.05 11.58
C GLN A 64 24.39 -21.00 12.63
N SER A 65 23.13 -20.52 12.60
CA SER A 65 22.65 -19.45 13.48
C SER A 65 21.74 -19.93 14.61
N ASP A 66 21.24 -21.15 14.57
CA ASP A 66 20.17 -21.63 15.44
C ASP A 66 20.57 -22.85 16.27
N VAL A 67 19.87 -23.03 17.39
CA VAL A 67 19.86 -24.24 18.20
C VAL A 67 18.46 -24.85 18.12
N ALA A 68 18.37 -26.05 17.53
CA ALA A 68 17.12 -26.80 17.45
C ALA A 68 17.09 -27.98 18.43
N THR A 69 15.97 -28.17 19.12
CA THR A 69 15.79 -29.25 20.11
C THR A 69 14.35 -29.74 20.12
N THR A 70 14.14 -31.06 20.26
CA THR A 70 12.79 -31.66 20.41
C THR A 70 12.27 -31.57 21.85
N ARG A 71 13.13 -31.16 22.80
CA ARG A 71 12.77 -30.91 24.20
C ARG A 71 12.74 -29.42 24.47
N ARG A 72 11.72 -28.96 25.18
CA ARG A 72 11.58 -27.54 25.56
C ARG A 72 12.82 -27.07 26.32
N PRO A 73 13.45 -25.94 25.93
CA PRO A 73 14.57 -25.39 26.66
C PRO A 73 14.24 -25.13 28.14
N ALA A 74 15.19 -25.42 29.02
CA ALA A 74 15.02 -25.22 30.46
C ALA A 74 14.83 -23.74 30.80
N ALA A 75 13.89 -23.45 31.71
CA ALA A 75 13.57 -22.08 32.12
C ALA A 75 14.68 -21.41 32.94
N LYS A 76 15.51 -22.18 33.67
CA LYS A 76 16.62 -21.68 34.51
C LYS A 76 16.23 -20.49 35.42
N GLY A 77 15.03 -20.52 35.99
CA GLY A 77 14.49 -19.46 36.85
C GLY A 77 13.76 -18.33 36.12
N ALA A 78 13.72 -18.33 34.78
CA ALA A 78 12.93 -17.40 33.99
C ALA A 78 11.43 -17.71 34.08
N LYS A 79 10.60 -16.66 33.98
CA LYS A 79 9.16 -16.79 33.75
C LYS A 79 8.94 -17.08 32.26
N VAL A 80 8.07 -18.04 31.92
CA VAL A 80 7.90 -18.50 30.53
C VAL A 80 6.42 -18.55 30.16
N PHE A 81 6.07 -17.94 29.04
CA PHE A 81 4.77 -18.07 28.38
C PHE A 81 4.97 -18.22 26.88
N ALA A 82 3.92 -18.63 26.16
CA ALA A 82 3.94 -18.80 24.72
C ALA A 82 2.82 -18.00 24.08
N VAL A 83 3.01 -17.58 22.83
CA VAL A 83 2.04 -16.80 22.06
C VAL A 83 1.84 -17.49 20.71
N GLU A 84 0.60 -17.66 20.29
CA GLU A 84 0.21 -18.18 18.98
C GLU A 84 -0.90 -17.31 18.38
N PHE A 85 -1.02 -17.30 17.06
CA PHE A 85 -2.14 -16.63 16.40
C PHE A 85 -3.48 -17.27 16.77
N LEU A 86 -4.55 -16.48 16.73
CA LEU A 86 -5.91 -16.97 16.87
C LEU A 86 -6.24 -17.96 15.74
N PRO A 87 -7.09 -18.98 15.99
CA PRO A 87 -7.56 -19.87 14.92
C PRO A 87 -8.19 -19.07 13.76
N GLY A 88 -7.77 -19.37 12.53
CA GLY A 88 -8.26 -18.70 11.31
C GLY A 88 -7.35 -17.59 10.78
N GLN A 89 -6.52 -16.98 11.64
CA GLN A 89 -5.52 -16.00 11.21
C GLN A 89 -4.43 -16.65 10.36
N PHE A 90 -3.96 -15.95 9.32
CA PHE A 90 -2.92 -16.47 8.44
C PHE A 90 -1.56 -16.49 9.15
N ASP A 91 -1.05 -17.69 9.41
CA ASP A 91 0.29 -17.93 9.93
C ASP A 91 1.26 -18.22 8.77
N GLN A 92 1.90 -17.17 8.26
CA GLN A 92 2.86 -17.27 7.16
C GLN A 92 4.00 -18.24 7.46
N ARG A 93 4.46 -18.29 8.72
CA ARG A 93 5.52 -19.19 9.18
C ARG A 93 5.10 -20.64 9.12
N ALA A 94 3.93 -20.97 9.63
CA ALA A 94 3.38 -22.31 9.56
C ALA A 94 3.10 -22.72 8.11
N ASN A 95 2.54 -21.83 7.29
CA ASN A 95 2.26 -22.10 5.89
C ASN A 95 3.54 -22.40 5.10
N SER A 96 4.57 -21.53 5.20
CA SER A 96 5.83 -21.74 4.49
C SER A 96 6.55 -23.01 4.95
N ALA A 97 6.56 -23.29 6.25
CA ALA A 97 7.13 -24.53 6.78
C ALA A 97 6.42 -25.77 6.19
N SER A 98 5.08 -25.73 6.09
CA SER A 98 4.29 -26.80 5.49
C SER A 98 4.63 -27.02 4.00
N GLU A 99 4.71 -25.93 3.23
CA GLU A 99 5.07 -25.99 1.81
C GLU A 99 6.52 -26.50 1.60
N CYS A 100 7.48 -26.08 2.41
CA CYS A 100 8.84 -26.60 2.35
C CYS A 100 8.91 -28.11 2.58
N ILE A 101 8.11 -28.66 3.51
CA ILE A 101 8.07 -30.10 3.76
C ILE A 101 7.44 -30.83 2.55
N GLN A 102 6.41 -30.25 1.93
CA GLN A 102 5.83 -30.80 0.70
C GLN A 102 6.87 -30.84 -0.43
N LEU A 103 7.67 -29.79 -0.62
CA LEU A 103 8.72 -29.78 -1.63
C LEU A 103 9.79 -30.85 -1.41
N ILE A 104 10.22 -31.06 -0.16
CA ILE A 104 11.23 -32.07 0.18
C ILE A 104 10.68 -33.50 -0.03
N SER A 105 9.43 -33.72 0.39
CA SER A 105 8.84 -35.06 0.42
C SER A 105 8.14 -35.46 -0.87
N GLN A 106 7.72 -34.49 -1.69
CA GLN A 106 6.79 -34.66 -2.80
C GLN A 106 5.50 -35.39 -2.39
N GLY A 107 5.14 -35.32 -1.11
CA GLY A 107 3.97 -35.96 -0.53
C GLY A 107 2.89 -34.94 -0.15
N GLU A 108 1.83 -35.43 0.48
CA GLU A 108 0.74 -34.58 0.98
C GLU A 108 1.25 -33.47 1.90
N ARG A 109 0.65 -32.28 1.74
CA ARG A 109 1.00 -31.10 2.52
C ARG A 109 0.65 -31.32 4.01
N PRO A 110 1.62 -31.26 4.95
CA PRO A 110 1.34 -31.54 6.35
C PRO A 110 0.73 -30.35 7.08
N GLN A 111 0.08 -30.61 8.21
CA GLN A 111 -0.37 -29.52 9.09
C GLN A 111 0.80 -29.08 9.98
N VAL A 112 1.06 -27.77 9.99
CA VAL A 112 2.05 -27.13 10.85
C VAL A 112 1.33 -26.06 11.68
N ALA A 113 1.68 -25.96 12.95
CA ALA A 113 1.29 -24.84 13.82
C ALA A 113 2.55 -24.24 14.46
N SER A 114 2.62 -22.92 14.53
CA SER A 114 3.73 -22.20 15.13
C SER A 114 3.33 -21.47 16.41
N ALA A 115 4.30 -21.26 17.31
CA ALA A 115 4.14 -20.37 18.47
C ALA A 115 5.50 -19.80 18.90
N LYS A 116 5.48 -18.62 19.51
CA LYS A 116 6.67 -17.95 20.05
C LYS A 116 6.69 -18.01 21.56
N LEU A 117 7.75 -18.55 22.15
CA LEU A 117 7.93 -18.65 23.60
C LEU A 117 8.85 -17.52 24.07
N TYR A 118 8.43 -16.83 25.11
CA TYR A 118 9.20 -15.77 25.77
C TYR A 118 9.73 -16.28 27.10
N TYR A 119 11.05 -16.27 27.25
CA TYR A 119 11.74 -16.59 28.50
C TYR A 119 12.24 -15.29 29.12
N LEU A 120 11.57 -14.86 30.18
CA LEU A 120 11.86 -13.60 30.88
C LEU A 120 12.80 -13.85 32.06
N GLY A 121 14.08 -13.49 31.90
CA GLY A 121 15.10 -13.62 32.93
C GLY A 121 15.23 -12.35 33.77
N GLY A 122 15.19 -12.47 35.10
CA GLY A 122 15.32 -11.34 36.01
C GLY A 122 14.52 -11.50 37.30
N LYS A 123 14.46 -10.43 38.10
CA LYS A 123 13.57 -10.36 39.27
C LYS A 123 12.31 -9.61 38.86
N LEU A 124 11.33 -10.36 38.36
CA LEU A 124 10.07 -9.82 37.85
C LEU A 124 8.93 -10.13 38.82
N SER A 125 8.12 -9.12 39.12
CA SER A 125 6.82 -9.30 39.76
C SER A 125 5.82 -9.91 38.77
N ASP A 126 4.70 -10.44 39.26
CA ASP A 126 3.66 -10.94 38.37
C ASP A 126 3.01 -9.80 37.56
N ALA A 127 2.98 -8.57 38.11
CA ALA A 127 2.54 -7.38 37.39
C ALA A 127 3.47 -7.03 36.22
N ASP A 128 4.80 -7.19 36.38
CA ASP A 128 5.75 -6.98 35.28
C ASP A 128 5.52 -7.98 34.14
N VAL A 129 5.26 -9.25 34.48
CA VAL A 129 5.00 -10.30 33.48
C VAL A 129 3.69 -10.01 32.74
N GLU A 130 2.64 -9.63 33.45
CA GLU A 130 1.37 -9.26 32.82
C GLU A 130 1.51 -8.02 31.94
N ALA A 131 2.26 -6.98 32.36
CA ALA A 131 2.54 -5.82 31.51
C ALA A 131 3.26 -6.22 30.21
N ILE A 132 4.24 -7.13 30.28
CA ILE A 132 4.92 -7.66 29.09
C ILE A 132 3.95 -8.44 28.20
N LYS A 133 3.08 -9.29 28.76
CA LYS A 133 2.06 -10.02 28.00
C LYS A 133 1.13 -9.07 27.25
N HIS A 134 0.58 -8.05 27.93
CA HIS A 134 -0.26 -7.03 27.29
C HIS A 134 0.49 -6.23 26.21
N TYR A 135 1.81 -6.11 26.32
CA TYR A 135 2.62 -5.45 25.32
C TYR A 135 2.84 -6.29 24.06
N VAL A 136 3.08 -7.60 24.20
CA VAL A 136 3.45 -8.50 23.07
C VAL A 136 2.28 -9.31 22.51
N ILE A 137 1.16 -9.42 23.23
CA ILE A 137 -0.06 -10.10 22.78
C ILE A 137 -1.06 -9.02 22.41
N ASN A 138 -1.35 -8.88 21.12
CA ASN A 138 -2.54 -8.17 20.68
C ASN A 138 -3.72 -9.19 20.68
N PRO A 139 -4.73 -9.03 21.55
CA PRO A 139 -5.82 -10.00 21.69
C PRO A 139 -6.67 -10.14 20.42
N VAL A 140 -6.57 -9.19 19.48
CA VAL A 140 -7.25 -9.23 18.18
C VAL A 140 -6.62 -10.27 17.23
N GLU A 141 -5.30 -10.52 17.33
CA GLU A 141 -4.60 -11.42 16.40
C GLU A 141 -4.02 -12.66 17.08
N ALA A 142 -3.69 -12.59 18.37
CA ALA A 142 -2.91 -13.59 19.06
C ALA A 142 -3.44 -13.86 20.46
N ARG A 143 -3.10 -15.03 20.99
CA ARG A 143 -3.45 -15.46 22.34
C ARG A 143 -2.28 -16.18 23.02
N GLU A 144 -2.37 -16.31 24.33
CA GLU A 144 -1.45 -17.18 25.07
C GLU A 144 -1.64 -18.65 24.63
N ALA A 145 -0.55 -19.27 24.22
CA ALA A 145 -0.52 -20.65 23.75
C ALA A 145 -0.21 -21.61 24.91
N SER A 146 -0.86 -22.78 24.92
CA SER A 146 -0.52 -23.84 25.87
C SER A 146 0.91 -24.34 25.66
N LEU A 147 1.67 -24.47 26.75
CA LEU A 147 3.02 -25.06 26.73
C LEU A 147 3.00 -26.59 26.62
N ALA A 148 1.84 -27.23 26.83
CA ALA A 148 1.68 -28.67 26.75
C ALA A 148 1.87 -29.21 25.31
N THR A 149 2.22 -30.48 25.19
CA THR A 149 2.28 -31.19 23.90
C THR A 149 0.86 -31.46 23.38
N ARG A 150 0.62 -31.20 22.10
CA ARG A 150 -0.68 -31.44 21.46
C ARG A 150 -0.79 -32.91 21.04
N LYS A 151 -1.99 -33.49 21.12
CA LYS A 151 -2.27 -34.85 20.62
C LYS A 151 -2.55 -34.88 19.11
N THR A 152 -3.21 -33.83 18.61
CA THR A 152 -3.53 -33.61 17.19
C THR A 152 -3.56 -32.10 16.91
N LEU A 153 -3.28 -31.74 15.67
CA LEU A 153 -3.49 -30.40 15.11
C LEU A 153 -4.80 -30.29 14.33
N LYS A 154 -5.43 -31.43 14.02
CA LYS A 154 -6.73 -31.45 13.36
C LYS A 154 -7.76 -30.79 14.25
N VAL A 155 -8.48 -29.84 13.68
CA VAL A 155 -9.65 -29.22 14.28
C VAL A 155 -10.86 -29.85 13.62
N ASP A 156 -11.76 -30.38 14.45
CA ASP A 156 -13.06 -30.85 13.97
C ASP A 156 -14.00 -29.66 13.90
N TYR A 157 -14.54 -29.41 12.71
CA TYR A 157 -15.46 -28.32 12.48
C TYR A 157 -16.86 -28.92 12.32
N PRO A 158 -17.80 -28.64 13.25
CA PRO A 158 -19.16 -29.11 13.07
C PRO A 158 -19.72 -28.53 11.77
N LYS A 159 -20.51 -29.34 11.05
CA LYS A 159 -21.24 -28.83 9.88
C LYS A 159 -22.17 -27.70 10.36
N PRO A 160 -22.07 -26.49 9.78
CA PRO A 160 -22.92 -25.38 10.17
C PRO A 160 -24.37 -25.68 9.80
N GLU A 161 -25.30 -25.11 10.57
CA GLU A 161 -26.73 -25.18 10.25
C GLU A 161 -27.04 -24.37 8.98
N MET A 162 -28.20 -24.64 8.37
CA MET A 162 -28.69 -23.82 7.26
C MET A 162 -29.01 -22.40 7.75
N VAL A 163 -28.84 -21.43 6.84
CA VAL A 163 -29.05 -20.01 7.18
C VAL A 163 -30.49 -19.74 7.59
N GLU A 164 -30.65 -18.84 8.56
CA GLU A 164 -31.95 -18.46 9.11
C GLU A 164 -32.84 -17.78 8.06
N THR A 165 -34.09 -18.25 7.91
CA THR A 165 -35.15 -17.51 7.23
C THR A 165 -35.90 -16.65 8.25
N LEU A 166 -35.94 -15.34 8.02
CA LEU A 166 -36.46 -14.34 8.95
C LEU A 166 -38.00 -14.31 8.93
N THR A 167 -38.62 -15.37 9.44
CA THR A 167 -40.07 -15.58 9.37
C THR A 167 -40.84 -14.43 10.01
N GLY A 168 -41.76 -13.82 9.26
CA GLY A 168 -42.56 -12.69 9.72
C GLY A 168 -41.85 -11.33 9.64
N PHE A 169 -40.69 -11.23 8.99
CA PHE A 169 -39.96 -9.97 8.77
C PHE A 169 -40.86 -8.87 8.18
N GLY A 170 -41.69 -9.24 7.19
CA GLY A 170 -42.66 -8.33 6.58
C GLY A 170 -43.74 -7.77 7.52
N LYS A 171 -43.87 -8.30 8.75
CA LYS A 171 -44.88 -7.89 9.75
C LYS A 171 -44.28 -7.12 10.91
N LEU A 172 -42.96 -6.97 10.97
CA LEU A 172 -42.29 -6.25 12.05
C LEU A 172 -42.75 -4.78 12.08
N THR A 173 -43.05 -4.30 13.28
CA THR A 173 -43.33 -2.88 13.53
C THR A 173 -42.05 -2.05 13.44
N LYS A 174 -42.18 -0.72 13.34
CA LYS A 174 -41.04 0.21 13.34
C LYS A 174 -40.10 -0.01 14.53
N LYS A 175 -40.64 -0.26 15.72
CA LYS A 175 -39.84 -0.54 16.92
C LYS A 175 -39.08 -1.86 16.79
N GLN A 176 -39.75 -2.92 16.34
CA GLN A 176 -39.12 -4.22 16.17
C GLN A 176 -38.04 -4.24 15.07
N LEU A 177 -38.17 -3.39 14.04
CA LEU A 177 -37.11 -3.21 13.05
C LEU A 177 -35.87 -2.53 13.65
N GLN A 178 -36.07 -1.55 14.54
CA GLN A 178 -34.95 -0.94 15.27
C GLN A 178 -34.28 -1.96 16.21
N ASP A 179 -35.07 -2.68 17.00
CA ASP A 179 -34.57 -3.74 17.89
C ASP A 179 -33.78 -4.79 17.07
N PHE A 180 -34.26 -5.15 15.86
CA PHE A 180 -33.57 -6.07 14.96
C PHE A 180 -32.22 -5.55 14.45
N ILE A 181 -32.13 -4.26 14.09
CA ILE A 181 -30.85 -3.63 13.71
C ILE A 181 -29.86 -3.72 14.87
N ASP A 182 -30.28 -3.34 16.06
CA ASP A 182 -29.43 -3.25 17.25
C ASP A 182 -28.95 -4.64 17.70
N GLU A 183 -29.85 -5.64 17.74
CA GLU A 183 -29.54 -7.01 18.13
C GLU A 183 -28.61 -7.72 17.14
N ARG A 184 -28.78 -7.48 15.83
CA ARG A 184 -27.93 -8.09 14.78
C ARG A 184 -26.70 -7.25 14.46
N GLY A 185 -26.58 -6.04 15.00
CA GLY A 185 -25.47 -5.13 14.80
C GLY A 185 -25.30 -4.73 13.33
N LEU A 186 -26.39 -4.43 12.63
CA LEU A 186 -26.35 -3.97 11.23
C LEU A 186 -25.84 -2.52 11.15
N ALA A 187 -25.24 -2.15 10.02
CA ALA A 187 -24.82 -0.76 9.75
C ALA A 187 -25.95 0.10 9.16
N MET A 188 -26.94 -0.51 8.52
CA MET A 188 -28.09 0.16 7.93
C MET A 188 -28.96 0.86 8.98
N ASP A 189 -29.61 1.95 8.58
CA ASP A 189 -30.54 2.67 9.45
C ASP A 189 -31.99 2.17 9.31
N LEU A 190 -32.88 2.78 10.08
CA LEU A 190 -34.29 2.41 10.11
C LEU A 190 -35.03 2.66 8.78
N ALA A 191 -34.57 3.62 7.97
CA ALA A 191 -35.16 3.86 6.65
C ALA A 191 -34.72 2.76 5.66
N ASP A 192 -33.44 2.38 5.71
CA ASP A 192 -32.86 1.32 4.88
C ASP A 192 -33.52 -0.05 5.18
N ILE A 193 -33.61 -0.48 6.45
CA ILE A 193 -34.24 -1.77 6.80
C ILE A 193 -35.74 -1.80 6.45
N LYS A 194 -36.42 -0.65 6.54
CA LYS A 194 -37.84 -0.54 6.18
C LYS A 194 -38.01 -0.66 4.67
N PHE A 195 -37.10 -0.06 3.90
CA PHE A 195 -37.08 -0.19 2.45
C PHE A 195 -36.84 -1.66 2.03
N CYS A 196 -35.95 -2.39 2.71
CA CYS A 196 -35.84 -3.85 2.57
C CYS A 196 -37.15 -4.57 2.89
N GLN A 197 -37.80 -4.23 4.01
CA GLN A 197 -39.07 -4.83 4.41
C GLN A 197 -40.14 -4.66 3.33
N ASP A 198 -40.24 -3.48 2.73
CA ASP A 198 -41.23 -3.19 1.71
C ASP A 198 -40.93 -3.92 0.39
N TYR A 199 -39.65 -4.09 0.03
CA TYR A 199 -39.24 -4.95 -1.10
C TYR A 199 -39.65 -6.40 -0.89
N PHE A 200 -39.32 -7.02 0.26
CA PHE A 200 -39.66 -8.43 0.51
C PHE A 200 -41.18 -8.67 0.66
N LYS A 201 -41.94 -7.69 1.15
CA LYS A 201 -43.42 -7.72 1.04
C LYS A 201 -43.89 -7.78 -0.41
N GLY A 202 -43.26 -7.01 -1.30
CA GLY A 202 -43.53 -7.01 -2.74
C GLY A 202 -43.21 -8.36 -3.39
N GLU A 203 -42.08 -8.96 -3.02
CA GLU A 203 -41.68 -10.31 -3.45
C GLU A 203 -42.54 -11.43 -2.84
N LYS A 204 -43.41 -11.10 -1.87
CA LYS A 204 -44.33 -12.03 -1.16
C LYS A 204 -43.61 -13.20 -0.48
N ARG A 205 -42.43 -12.93 0.08
CA ARG A 205 -41.65 -13.90 0.86
C ARG A 205 -40.90 -13.21 2.00
N ASP A 206 -40.48 -13.99 2.98
CA ASP A 206 -39.54 -13.52 3.99
C ASP A 206 -38.09 -13.64 3.46
N PRO A 207 -37.18 -12.73 3.85
CA PRO A 207 -35.78 -12.80 3.51
C PRO A 207 -35.01 -13.82 4.37
N THR A 208 -33.85 -14.25 3.88
CA THR A 208 -32.86 -14.91 4.74
C THR A 208 -31.98 -13.89 5.46
N ILE A 209 -31.27 -14.33 6.50
CA ILE A 209 -30.24 -13.50 7.13
C ILE A 209 -29.10 -13.17 6.16
N THR A 210 -28.79 -14.06 5.21
CA THR A 210 -27.77 -13.82 4.19
C THR A 210 -28.14 -12.64 3.31
N GLU A 211 -29.40 -12.54 2.90
CA GLU A 211 -29.88 -11.40 2.10
C GLU A 211 -29.75 -10.09 2.85
N ILE A 212 -30.17 -10.05 4.12
CA ILE A 212 -30.07 -8.83 4.94
C ILE A 212 -28.61 -8.44 5.16
N ARG A 213 -27.72 -9.39 5.48
CA ARG A 213 -26.29 -9.13 5.69
C ARG A 213 -25.61 -8.65 4.41
N MET A 214 -25.90 -9.29 3.28
CA MET A 214 -25.38 -8.88 1.99
C MET A 214 -25.83 -7.45 1.63
N ILE A 215 -27.12 -7.13 1.81
CA ILE A 215 -27.65 -5.78 1.58
C ILE A 215 -27.01 -4.76 2.53
N ASP A 216 -26.83 -5.12 3.81
CA ASP A 216 -26.15 -4.27 4.80
C ASP A 216 -24.73 -3.90 4.35
N THR A 217 -24.01 -4.86 3.77
CA THR A 217 -22.68 -4.61 3.22
C THR A 217 -22.73 -3.79 1.93
N TYR A 218 -23.62 -4.12 0.99
CA TYR A 218 -23.79 -3.40 -0.28
C TYR A 218 -24.14 -1.92 -0.07
N TRP A 219 -24.98 -1.62 0.93
CA TRP A 219 -25.44 -0.27 1.23
C TRP A 219 -24.65 0.43 2.34
N SER A 220 -23.62 -0.23 2.87
CA SER A 220 -22.71 0.39 3.84
C SER A 220 -22.06 1.65 3.26
N ASP A 221 -21.67 2.58 4.14
CA ASP A 221 -21.00 3.81 3.72
C ASP A 221 -19.73 3.53 2.91
N HIS A 222 -19.00 2.48 3.29
CA HIS A 222 -17.77 2.04 2.63
C HIS A 222 -17.96 1.61 1.16
N CYS A 223 -19.09 0.98 0.82
CA CYS A 223 -19.36 0.49 -0.54
C CYS A 223 -20.17 1.51 -1.36
N ARG A 224 -21.10 2.24 -0.73
CA ARG A 224 -22.04 3.14 -1.41
C ARG A 224 -21.58 4.60 -1.40
N HIS A 225 -20.61 4.97 -0.56
CA HIS A 225 -20.27 6.36 -0.29
C HIS A 225 -21.52 7.15 0.13
N THR A 226 -22.35 6.56 1.00
CA THR A 226 -23.66 7.09 1.39
C THR A 226 -23.58 8.52 1.92
N THR A 227 -22.55 8.82 2.72
CA THR A 227 -22.25 10.16 3.22
C THR A 227 -22.01 11.12 2.06
N PHE A 228 -21.18 10.75 1.10
CA PHE A 228 -20.91 11.58 -0.08
C PHE A 228 -22.10 11.68 -1.03
N GLY A 229 -22.97 10.68 -1.05
CA GLY A 229 -24.22 10.63 -1.82
C GLY A 229 -25.42 11.30 -1.15
N THR A 230 -25.29 11.75 0.10
CA THR A 230 -26.36 12.40 0.86
C THR A 230 -26.73 13.74 0.23
N GLN A 231 -28.03 13.99 0.06
CA GLN A 231 -28.54 15.21 -0.57
C GLN A 231 -28.44 16.40 0.38
N LEU A 232 -27.86 17.50 -0.07
CA LEU A 232 -27.66 18.71 0.72
C LEU A 232 -28.74 19.74 0.36
N GLU A 233 -29.57 20.15 1.32
CA GLU A 233 -30.72 21.04 1.08
C GLU A 233 -30.45 22.49 1.49
N ASN A 234 -30.21 22.75 2.79
CA ASN A 234 -29.95 24.10 3.30
C ASN A 234 -28.44 24.35 3.46
N VAL A 235 -27.78 24.80 2.38
CA VAL A 235 -26.35 25.13 2.39
C VAL A 235 -26.15 26.59 2.84
N LYS A 236 -25.77 26.78 4.11
CA LYS A 236 -25.34 28.08 4.68
C LYS A 236 -23.82 28.19 4.59
N ILE A 237 -23.30 29.32 4.09
CA ILE A 237 -21.87 29.59 3.97
C ILE A 237 -21.58 30.99 4.52
N ASP A 238 -20.79 31.07 5.58
CA ASP A 238 -20.41 32.33 6.23
C ASP A 238 -19.09 32.91 5.65
N ASP A 239 -18.37 32.13 4.84
CA ASP A 239 -17.14 32.53 4.16
C ASP A 239 -17.39 32.99 2.71
N ALA A 240 -17.00 34.22 2.37
CA ALA A 240 -17.26 34.80 1.05
C ALA A 240 -16.52 34.09 -0.10
N VAL A 241 -15.32 33.54 0.15
CA VAL A 241 -14.53 32.84 -0.87
C VAL A 241 -15.18 31.48 -1.15
N VAL A 242 -15.58 30.76 -0.09
CA VAL A 242 -16.28 29.48 -0.25
C VAL A 242 -17.66 29.69 -0.89
N GLU A 243 -18.36 30.77 -0.57
CA GLU A 243 -19.66 31.09 -1.16
C GLU A 243 -19.53 31.33 -2.68
N ALA A 244 -18.49 32.06 -3.10
CA ALA A 244 -18.19 32.26 -4.52
C ALA A 244 -17.85 30.94 -5.24
N ALA A 245 -17.06 30.06 -4.61
CA ALA A 245 -16.75 28.75 -5.16
C ALA A 245 -17.99 27.84 -5.28
N PHE A 246 -18.90 27.88 -4.31
CA PHE A 246 -20.17 27.15 -4.37
C PHE A 246 -21.07 27.66 -5.50
N LYS A 247 -21.15 28.99 -5.70
CA LYS A 247 -21.85 29.59 -6.86
C LYS A 247 -21.23 29.09 -8.18
N ARG A 248 -19.90 29.09 -8.28
CA ARG A 248 -19.21 28.57 -9.47
C ARG A 248 -19.48 27.09 -9.72
N TYR A 249 -19.53 26.27 -8.66
CA TYR A 249 -19.92 24.87 -8.75
C TYR A 249 -21.35 24.70 -9.33
N LEU A 250 -22.32 25.51 -8.87
CA LEU A 250 -23.69 25.47 -9.40
C LEU A 250 -23.76 25.89 -10.88
N GLU A 251 -22.98 26.89 -11.30
CA GLU A 251 -22.86 27.26 -12.71
C GLU A 251 -22.32 26.11 -13.56
N VAL A 252 -21.23 25.47 -13.10
CA VAL A 252 -20.65 24.30 -13.78
C VAL A 252 -21.66 23.15 -13.89
N ARG A 253 -22.48 22.94 -12.86
CA ARG A 253 -23.59 21.97 -12.90
C ARG A 253 -24.60 22.30 -13.97
N HIS A 254 -25.00 23.56 -14.07
CA HIS A 254 -25.94 24.03 -15.06
C HIS A 254 -25.37 23.86 -16.48
N GLU A 255 -24.12 24.26 -16.71
CA GLU A 255 -23.41 24.08 -17.99
C GLU A 255 -23.36 22.60 -18.43
N LEU A 256 -23.26 21.67 -17.47
CA LEU A 256 -23.25 20.23 -17.71
C LEU A 256 -24.64 19.58 -17.73
N GLY A 257 -25.72 20.36 -17.58
CA GLY A 257 -27.10 19.85 -17.58
C GLY A 257 -27.43 18.97 -16.36
N ARG A 258 -26.84 19.26 -15.19
CA ARG A 258 -26.97 18.45 -13.96
C ARG A 258 -27.93 19.05 -12.93
N ASP A 259 -28.75 20.01 -13.31
CA ASP A 259 -29.69 20.70 -12.41
C ASP A 259 -30.67 19.76 -11.69
N LYS A 260 -31.03 18.63 -12.34
CA LYS A 260 -31.96 17.63 -11.78
C LYS A 260 -31.30 16.62 -10.84
N LYS A 261 -29.97 16.55 -10.82
CA LYS A 261 -29.26 15.66 -9.89
C LYS A 261 -29.24 16.31 -8.50
N PRO A 262 -29.19 15.56 -7.40
CA PRO A 262 -29.02 16.17 -6.08
C PRO A 262 -27.68 16.91 -5.96
N VAL A 263 -27.64 17.93 -5.11
CA VAL A 263 -26.38 18.53 -4.65
C VAL A 263 -25.85 17.64 -3.53
N CYS A 264 -24.62 17.12 -3.69
CA CYS A 264 -23.97 16.25 -2.71
C CYS A 264 -22.45 16.33 -2.87
N LEU A 265 -21.69 15.86 -1.87
CA LEU A 265 -20.22 15.88 -1.90
C LEU A 265 -19.67 15.05 -3.07
N MET A 266 -20.30 13.93 -3.43
CA MET A 266 -19.93 13.11 -4.59
C MET A 266 -20.04 13.88 -5.90
N ASP A 267 -21.06 14.73 -6.06
CA ASP A 267 -21.16 15.55 -7.25
C ASP A 267 -20.08 16.64 -7.26
N MET A 268 -19.86 17.33 -6.14
CA MET A 268 -18.79 18.33 -6.01
C MET A 268 -17.41 17.73 -6.30
N GLY A 269 -17.10 16.55 -5.78
CA GLY A 269 -15.80 15.89 -5.96
C GLY A 269 -15.56 15.41 -7.39
N THR A 270 -16.60 14.98 -8.10
CA THR A 270 -16.46 14.37 -9.44
C THR A 270 -16.77 15.30 -10.61
N ILE A 271 -17.29 16.51 -10.35
CA ILE A 271 -17.72 17.41 -11.43
C ILE A 271 -16.56 18.09 -12.16
N GLY A 272 -15.43 18.30 -11.48
CA GLY A 272 -14.23 18.92 -12.07
C GLY A 272 -13.77 18.19 -13.33
N ALA A 273 -13.56 16.87 -13.24
CA ALA A 273 -13.18 16.07 -14.41
C ALA A 273 -14.24 16.07 -15.52
N LYS A 274 -15.53 16.01 -15.18
CA LYS A 274 -16.63 16.08 -16.15
C LYS A 274 -16.62 17.42 -16.91
N TYR A 275 -16.40 18.51 -16.20
CA TYR A 275 -16.30 19.85 -16.78
C TYR A 275 -15.08 19.97 -17.69
N LEU A 276 -13.89 19.61 -17.20
CA LEU A 276 -12.65 19.68 -17.97
C LEU A 276 -12.70 18.80 -19.24
N LYS A 277 -13.35 17.62 -19.16
CA LYS A 277 -13.64 16.80 -20.32
C LYS A 277 -14.55 17.52 -21.31
N SER A 278 -15.65 18.15 -20.85
CA SER A 278 -16.56 18.91 -21.73
C SER A 278 -15.90 20.08 -22.45
N LYS A 279 -14.84 20.66 -21.85
CA LYS A 279 -14.01 21.72 -22.46
C LYS A 279 -12.88 21.18 -23.35
N GLY A 280 -12.78 19.85 -23.52
CA GLY A 280 -11.76 19.22 -24.36
C GLY A 280 -10.36 19.21 -23.76
N ILE A 281 -10.22 19.33 -22.43
CA ILE A 281 -8.94 19.30 -21.73
C ILE A 281 -8.54 17.86 -21.39
N LEU A 282 -9.42 17.09 -20.73
CA LEU A 282 -9.18 15.67 -20.42
C LEU A 282 -9.56 14.79 -21.63
N LYS A 283 -8.58 14.43 -22.45
CA LYS A 283 -8.78 13.73 -23.73
C LYS A 283 -8.56 12.22 -23.68
N ASN A 284 -7.80 11.75 -22.69
CA ASN A 284 -7.25 10.38 -22.72
C ASN A 284 -7.92 9.44 -21.72
N LEU A 285 -9.05 9.82 -21.12
CA LEU A 285 -9.75 8.96 -20.17
C LEU A 285 -10.20 7.67 -20.86
N ASP A 286 -9.99 6.53 -20.21
CA ASP A 286 -10.58 5.29 -20.68
C ASP A 286 -12.06 5.22 -20.25
N GLU A 287 -12.96 5.18 -21.23
CA GLU A 287 -14.40 5.09 -20.99
C GLU A 287 -14.78 3.61 -20.85
N SER A 288 -15.01 3.17 -19.62
CA SER A 288 -15.35 1.79 -19.27
C SER A 288 -16.33 1.76 -18.10
N GLU A 289 -17.09 0.66 -18.01
CA GLU A 289 -17.87 0.30 -16.81
C GLU A 289 -16.99 -0.31 -15.71
N GLU A 290 -15.76 -0.71 -16.04
CA GLU A 290 -14.76 -1.21 -15.10
C GLU A 290 -14.00 -0.01 -14.48
N ILE A 291 -14.38 0.39 -13.27
CA ILE A 291 -14.00 1.69 -12.66
C ILE A 291 -13.13 1.58 -11.38
N ASN A 292 -12.57 0.40 -11.06
CA ASN A 292 -11.86 0.18 -9.80
C ASN A 292 -10.60 1.05 -9.65
N ALA A 293 -9.92 1.34 -10.76
CA ALA A 293 -8.75 2.19 -10.82
C ALA A 293 -8.88 3.26 -11.90
N CYS A 294 -8.26 4.42 -11.65
CA CYS A 294 -8.14 5.47 -12.65
C CYS A 294 -7.37 4.93 -13.84
N THR A 295 -7.91 5.09 -15.05
CA THR A 295 -7.28 4.56 -16.27
C THR A 295 -7.24 5.62 -17.36
N VAL A 296 -6.07 5.81 -17.96
CA VAL A 296 -5.86 6.72 -19.09
C VAL A 296 -5.11 6.04 -20.23
N LYS A 297 -5.50 6.36 -21.47
CA LYS A 297 -4.89 5.88 -22.71
C LYS A 297 -3.64 6.70 -23.03
N VAL A 298 -2.52 6.03 -23.23
CA VAL A 298 -1.22 6.69 -23.43
C VAL A 298 -0.42 6.04 -24.54
N LYS A 299 0.54 6.79 -25.08
CA LYS A 299 1.58 6.26 -25.97
C LYS A 299 2.86 6.03 -25.17
N VAL A 300 3.43 4.84 -25.32
CA VAL A 300 4.66 4.45 -24.61
C VAL A 300 5.71 4.09 -25.64
N ASP A 301 6.91 4.64 -25.47
CA ASP A 301 8.08 4.27 -26.27
C ASP A 301 8.56 2.88 -25.83
N VAL A 302 8.48 1.89 -26.71
CA VAL A 302 9.01 0.54 -26.49
C VAL A 302 10.04 0.28 -27.58
N ASN A 303 11.32 0.24 -27.19
CA ASN A 303 12.46 0.06 -28.10
C ASN A 303 12.47 1.04 -29.30
N GLY A 304 12.09 2.31 -29.08
CA GLY A 304 12.07 3.35 -30.11
C GLY A 304 10.77 3.42 -30.92
N LYS A 305 9.70 2.72 -30.52
CA LYS A 305 8.40 2.73 -31.19
C LYS A 305 7.28 3.07 -30.22
N ASP A 306 6.37 3.95 -30.65
CA ASP A 306 5.19 4.29 -29.86
C ASP A 306 4.12 3.19 -29.95
N GLU A 307 3.79 2.59 -28.80
CA GLU A 307 2.74 1.58 -28.63
C GLU A 307 1.57 2.13 -27.80
N ASP A 308 0.37 1.57 -28.01
CA ASP A 308 -0.82 1.91 -27.23
C ASP A 308 -0.83 1.17 -25.89
N TRP A 309 -0.90 1.94 -24.81
CA TRP A 309 -0.88 1.43 -23.44
C TRP A 309 -2.00 2.08 -22.60
N LEU A 310 -2.31 1.43 -21.49
CA LEU A 310 -3.12 1.98 -20.42
C LEU A 310 -2.21 2.27 -19.22
N PHE A 311 -2.35 3.48 -18.69
CA PHE A 311 -1.70 3.92 -17.46
C PHE A 311 -2.75 4.00 -16.35
N LEU A 312 -2.48 3.33 -15.24
CA LEU A 312 -3.41 3.15 -14.14
C LEU A 312 -2.82 3.66 -12.84
N PHE A 313 -3.67 4.21 -11.98
CA PHE A 313 -3.28 4.61 -10.64
C PHE A 313 -4.48 4.58 -9.70
N LYS A 314 -4.19 4.45 -8.41
CA LYS A 314 -5.20 4.37 -7.36
C LYS A 314 -4.58 4.78 -6.02
N ASN A 315 -5.34 5.46 -5.17
CA ASN A 315 -5.08 5.56 -3.74
C ASN A 315 -6.19 4.88 -2.96
N GLU A 316 -5.84 4.29 -1.83
CA GLU A 316 -6.75 3.60 -0.92
C GLU A 316 -6.36 3.92 0.53
N THR A 317 -7.28 3.70 1.47
CA THR A 317 -7.05 3.94 2.90
C THR A 317 -7.50 2.76 3.74
N HIS A 318 -6.84 2.55 4.89
CA HIS A 318 -7.18 1.49 5.83
C HIS A 318 -7.04 1.97 7.29
N ASN A 319 -7.58 3.16 7.56
CA ASN A 319 -7.46 3.86 8.85
C ASN A 319 -7.96 3.02 10.03
N HIS A 320 -9.16 2.45 9.92
CA HIS A 320 -9.79 1.68 11.00
C HIS A 320 -9.02 0.38 11.33
N PRO A 321 -8.77 -0.52 10.36
CA PRO A 321 -8.00 -1.73 10.63
C PRO A 321 -6.62 -1.44 11.23
N THR A 322 -5.94 -0.41 10.72
CA THR A 322 -4.57 -0.08 11.15
C THR A 322 -4.51 0.55 12.54
N GLU A 323 -5.61 1.15 13.02
CA GLU A 323 -5.68 1.65 14.40
C GLU A 323 -5.75 0.50 15.43
N ILE A 324 -6.42 -0.60 15.07
CA ILE A 324 -6.68 -1.75 15.95
C ILE A 324 -5.55 -2.78 15.87
N GLU A 325 -5.19 -3.18 14.66
CA GLU A 325 -4.12 -4.13 14.36
C GLU A 325 -3.25 -3.52 13.25
N PRO A 326 -2.21 -2.75 13.63
CA PRO A 326 -1.46 -1.94 12.68
C PRO A 326 -0.76 -2.73 11.58
N PHE A 327 -0.32 -3.97 11.82
CA PHE A 327 0.45 -4.71 10.82
C PHE A 327 -0.43 -5.16 9.67
N GLY A 328 -1.49 -5.91 9.97
CA GLY A 328 -2.46 -6.43 9.01
C GLY A 328 -3.25 -5.30 8.35
N GLY A 329 -3.64 -4.28 9.11
CA GLY A 329 -4.33 -3.10 8.55
C GLY A 329 -3.52 -2.39 7.46
N ALA A 330 -2.24 -2.13 7.71
CA ALA A 330 -1.37 -1.47 6.73
C ALA A 330 -0.95 -2.40 5.58
N ALA A 331 -0.73 -3.69 5.84
CA ALA A 331 -0.44 -4.68 4.80
C ALA A 331 -1.60 -4.83 3.81
N THR A 332 -2.83 -4.88 4.32
CA THR A 332 -4.04 -4.98 3.49
C THR A 332 -4.42 -3.67 2.81
N CYS A 333 -3.98 -2.52 3.34
CA CYS A 333 -4.09 -1.23 2.65
C CYS A 333 -3.43 -1.28 1.27
N ILE A 334 -2.14 -1.67 1.23
CA ILE A 334 -1.41 -1.77 -0.03
C ILE A 334 -1.87 -2.95 -0.87
N GLY A 335 -2.20 -4.10 -0.27
CA GLY A 335 -2.76 -5.25 -0.99
C GLY A 335 -4.06 -4.93 -1.73
N GLY A 336 -5.01 -4.26 -1.07
CA GLY A 336 -6.24 -3.78 -1.72
C GLY A 336 -5.94 -2.79 -2.85
N ALA A 337 -5.09 -1.80 -2.58
CA ALA A 337 -4.71 -0.80 -3.58
C ALA A 337 -4.08 -1.41 -4.84
N ILE A 338 -3.32 -2.51 -4.73
CA ILE A 338 -2.72 -3.23 -5.86
C ILE A 338 -3.77 -3.98 -6.68
N ARG A 339 -4.76 -4.59 -6.03
CA ARG A 339 -5.81 -5.37 -6.71
C ARG A 339 -6.72 -4.51 -7.58
N ASP A 340 -6.93 -3.26 -7.21
CA ASP A 340 -7.71 -2.29 -7.99
C ASP A 340 -7.16 -2.10 -9.42
N PRO A 341 -5.88 -1.72 -9.66
CA PRO A 341 -5.33 -1.71 -11.02
C PRO A 341 -5.19 -3.11 -11.64
N LEU A 342 -5.01 -4.17 -10.86
CA LEU A 342 -4.94 -5.54 -11.39
C LEU A 342 -6.27 -5.95 -12.04
N SER A 343 -7.42 -5.46 -11.57
CA SER A 343 -8.70 -5.70 -12.23
C SER A 343 -8.71 -5.12 -13.65
N GLY A 344 -7.94 -4.05 -13.91
CA GLY A 344 -7.62 -3.53 -15.23
C GLY A 344 -6.59 -4.34 -16.05
N ARG A 345 -6.25 -5.57 -15.64
CA ARG A 345 -5.22 -6.44 -16.25
C ARG A 345 -3.86 -5.75 -16.33
N SER A 346 -3.54 -4.95 -15.30
CA SER A 346 -2.29 -4.19 -15.26
C SER A 346 -1.21 -4.83 -14.41
N TYR A 347 0.02 -4.36 -14.59
CA TYR A 347 1.14 -4.68 -13.72
C TYR A 347 1.43 -3.47 -12.85
N VAL A 348 1.31 -3.64 -11.54
CA VAL A 348 1.60 -2.57 -10.57
C VAL A 348 3.09 -2.61 -10.26
N TYR A 349 3.77 -1.48 -10.42
CA TYR A 349 5.24 -1.43 -10.34
C TYR A 349 5.78 -0.34 -9.41
N GLN A 350 4.97 0.65 -9.03
CA GLN A 350 5.34 1.63 -8.01
C GLN A 350 4.28 1.75 -6.92
N ALA A 351 4.74 2.12 -5.72
CA ALA A 351 3.90 2.45 -4.58
C ALA A 351 4.38 3.72 -3.88
N MET A 352 3.47 4.35 -3.16
CA MET A 352 3.70 5.50 -2.30
C MET A 352 2.90 5.32 -1.02
N ARG A 353 3.50 5.67 0.13
CA ARG A 353 2.85 5.61 1.44
C ARG A 353 2.85 6.99 2.09
N VAL A 354 1.68 7.56 2.34
CA VAL A 354 1.52 8.87 2.99
C VAL A 354 0.59 8.70 4.19
N THR A 355 1.12 8.82 5.40
CA THR A 355 0.38 8.47 6.62
C THR A 355 0.35 9.60 7.63
N GLY A 356 -0.51 9.49 8.64
CA GLY A 356 -0.67 10.49 9.69
C GLY A 356 -0.81 9.85 11.07
N ALA A 357 -0.14 10.42 12.07
CA ALA A 357 -0.15 9.92 13.44
C ALA A 357 -0.03 11.07 14.46
N GLY A 358 -0.31 10.77 15.73
CA GLY A 358 0.16 11.62 16.83
C GLY A 358 1.67 11.46 17.05
N ASP A 359 2.25 12.30 17.90
CA ASP A 359 3.69 12.27 18.21
C ASP A 359 4.14 10.88 18.73
N PRO A 360 5.02 10.16 17.99
CA PRO A 360 5.47 8.82 18.37
C PRO A 360 6.61 8.82 19.40
N THR A 361 7.11 9.98 19.80
CA THR A 361 8.16 10.14 20.81
C THR A 361 7.60 10.24 22.24
N VAL A 362 6.29 10.47 22.36
CA VAL A 362 5.59 10.54 23.66
C VAL A 362 5.75 9.23 24.44
N PRO A 363 6.02 9.28 25.77
CA PRO A 363 6.15 8.08 26.59
C PRO A 363 4.90 7.19 26.54
N VAL A 364 5.11 5.87 26.48
CA VAL A 364 4.02 4.86 26.44
C VAL A 364 3.07 4.98 27.63
N SER A 365 3.55 5.46 28.78
CA SER A 365 2.73 5.70 29.97
C SER A 365 1.66 6.78 29.80
N GLN A 366 1.75 7.62 28.75
CA GLN A 366 0.75 8.65 28.42
C GLN A 366 -0.25 8.18 27.34
N THR A 367 -0.23 6.90 26.97
CA THR A 367 -1.19 6.34 26.01
C THR A 367 -2.61 6.40 26.56
N LEU A 368 -3.56 6.87 25.75
CA LEU A 368 -4.98 6.89 26.12
C LEU A 368 -5.48 5.47 26.38
N LYS A 369 -6.36 5.33 27.38
CA LYS A 369 -6.98 4.04 27.71
C LYS A 369 -7.74 3.50 26.49
N GLY A 370 -7.57 2.22 26.19
CA GLY A 370 -8.19 1.56 25.03
C GLY A 370 -7.48 1.79 23.70
N LYS A 371 -6.37 2.56 23.66
CA LYS A 371 -5.57 2.76 22.46
C LYS A 371 -4.20 2.08 22.55
N LEU A 372 -3.62 1.77 21.40
CA LEU A 372 -2.21 1.39 21.31
C LEU A 372 -1.32 2.65 21.40
N PRO A 373 -0.09 2.53 21.93
CA PRO A 373 0.85 3.65 21.93
C PRO A 373 1.19 4.08 20.49
N GLN A 374 1.26 5.40 20.23
CA GLN A 374 1.52 5.93 18.89
C GLN A 374 2.82 5.34 18.29
N ARG A 375 3.90 5.25 19.09
CA ARG A 375 5.15 4.61 18.69
C ARG A 375 5.00 3.18 18.18
N LYS A 376 4.08 2.41 18.79
CA LYS A 376 3.78 1.02 18.38
C LYS A 376 3.00 1.03 17.07
N ILE A 377 1.97 1.88 16.97
CA ILE A 377 1.14 2.02 15.76
C ILE A 377 2.00 2.36 14.54
N VAL A 378 2.86 3.39 14.62
CA VAL A 378 3.68 3.84 13.48
C VAL A 378 4.69 2.79 13.03
N ARG A 379 5.40 2.14 13.96
CA ARG A 379 6.42 1.12 13.64
C ARG A 379 5.80 -0.16 13.10
N THR A 380 4.71 -0.62 13.72
CA THR A 380 4.04 -1.86 13.32
C THR A 380 3.31 -1.70 11.97
N ALA A 381 2.68 -0.55 11.70
CA ALA A 381 2.09 -0.28 10.39
C ALA A 381 3.13 -0.15 9.28
N ALA A 382 4.24 0.56 9.53
CA ALA A 382 5.34 0.62 8.58
C ALA A 382 5.90 -0.78 8.27
N ALA A 383 6.01 -1.65 9.28
CA ALA A 383 6.40 -3.05 9.10
C ALA A 383 5.38 -3.85 8.27
N GLY A 384 4.08 -3.68 8.51
CA GLY A 384 3.02 -4.34 7.75
C GLY A 384 3.02 -3.97 6.27
N TYR A 385 3.02 -2.67 5.99
CA TYR A 385 3.02 -2.15 4.61
C TYR A 385 4.30 -2.58 3.87
N SER A 386 5.49 -2.34 4.46
CA SER A 386 6.77 -2.71 3.83
C SER A 386 6.88 -4.23 3.63
N SER A 387 6.43 -5.04 4.59
CA SER A 387 6.41 -6.50 4.43
C SER A 387 5.63 -6.92 3.20
N TYR A 388 4.43 -6.37 2.99
CA TYR A 388 3.60 -6.73 1.84
C TYR A 388 4.19 -6.20 0.52
N GLY A 389 4.55 -4.91 0.47
CA GLY A 389 5.08 -4.25 -0.72
C GLY A 389 6.43 -4.82 -1.18
N ASN A 390 7.34 -5.14 -0.25
CA ASN A 390 8.63 -5.73 -0.59
C ASN A 390 8.47 -7.18 -1.10
N GLN A 391 7.61 -7.99 -0.45
CA GLN A 391 7.38 -9.38 -0.86
C GLN A 391 6.73 -9.47 -2.25
N ILE A 392 5.77 -8.61 -2.55
CA ILE A 392 5.13 -8.59 -3.87
C ILE A 392 6.02 -7.96 -4.95
N GLY A 393 7.06 -7.19 -4.55
CA GLY A 393 8.04 -6.60 -5.45
C GLY A 393 7.64 -5.25 -6.03
N LEU A 394 7.21 -4.31 -5.19
CA LEU A 394 6.89 -2.93 -5.59
C LEU A 394 7.98 -1.94 -5.20
N ALA A 395 8.36 -1.08 -6.15
CA ALA A 395 9.25 0.03 -5.88
C ALA A 395 8.47 1.14 -5.16
N THR A 396 8.66 1.24 -3.85
CA THR A 396 8.04 2.28 -3.03
C THR A 396 8.92 3.53 -3.04
N GLY A 397 8.56 4.50 -3.89
CA GLY A 397 9.41 5.65 -4.18
C GLY A 397 9.30 6.80 -3.19
N GLN A 398 8.17 6.92 -2.47
CA GLN A 398 7.96 7.92 -1.43
C GLN A 398 7.24 7.33 -0.23
N VAL A 399 7.78 7.62 0.96
CA VAL A 399 7.23 7.22 2.25
C VAL A 399 7.28 8.42 3.17
N ASN A 400 6.13 8.90 3.62
CA ASN A 400 6.01 10.05 4.50
C ASN A 400 5.02 9.77 5.62
N GLU A 401 5.33 10.25 6.83
CA GLU A 401 4.42 10.24 7.97
C GLU A 401 4.32 11.67 8.50
N LEU A 402 3.08 12.16 8.59
CA LEU A 402 2.72 13.48 9.07
C LEU A 402 2.28 13.40 10.52
N TYR A 403 2.72 14.35 11.33
CA TYR A 403 2.43 14.38 12.75
C TYR A 403 1.50 15.54 13.08
N HIS A 404 0.32 15.21 13.62
CA HIS A 404 -0.67 16.18 14.08
C HIS A 404 -1.40 15.63 15.32
N PRO A 405 -1.61 16.43 16.38
CA PRO A 405 -2.26 15.96 17.62
C PRO A 405 -3.64 15.32 17.39
N GLY A 406 -4.41 15.80 16.42
CA GLY A 406 -5.73 15.24 16.11
C GLY A 406 -5.69 13.78 15.59
N TYR A 407 -4.58 13.32 14.99
CA TYR A 407 -4.47 11.90 14.58
C TYR A 407 -4.30 10.94 15.77
N VAL A 408 -4.17 11.44 17.01
CA VAL A 408 -4.35 10.62 18.22
C VAL A 408 -5.79 10.08 18.30
N ALA A 409 -6.78 10.78 17.73
CA ALA A 409 -8.14 10.25 17.64
C ALA A 409 -8.13 8.93 16.88
N LYS A 410 -7.52 8.91 15.70
CA LYS A 410 -7.38 7.75 14.83
C LYS A 410 -6.34 8.06 13.76
N ARG A 411 -5.43 7.13 13.51
CA ARG A 411 -4.37 7.33 12.52
C ARG A 411 -4.93 7.49 11.10
N MET A 412 -4.09 8.03 10.23
CA MET A 412 -4.27 8.02 8.79
C MET A 412 -3.30 7.00 8.17
N GLU A 413 -3.80 6.05 7.39
CA GLU A 413 -3.04 5.08 6.60
C GLU A 413 -3.51 5.17 5.14
N ILE A 414 -2.65 5.69 4.25
CA ILE A 414 -2.94 5.82 2.82
C ILE A 414 -1.82 5.15 2.03
N GLY A 415 -2.22 4.31 1.08
CA GLY A 415 -1.35 3.77 0.04
C GLY A 415 -1.80 4.27 -1.32
N ALA A 416 -0.86 4.65 -2.18
CA ALA A 416 -1.10 4.96 -3.58
C ALA A 416 -0.21 4.09 -4.47
N VAL A 417 -0.72 3.66 -5.61
CA VAL A 417 -0.03 2.77 -6.53
C VAL A 417 -0.12 3.24 -7.97
N VAL A 418 0.84 2.80 -8.78
CA VAL A 418 0.89 3.03 -10.22
C VAL A 418 1.07 1.70 -10.95
N GLY A 419 0.22 1.48 -11.96
CA GLY A 419 0.25 0.32 -12.83
C GLY A 419 0.21 0.69 -14.31
N ALA A 420 0.64 -0.22 -15.16
CA ALA A 420 0.58 -0.04 -16.62
C ALA A 420 0.43 -1.38 -17.34
N THR A 421 -0.18 -1.33 -18.53
CA THR A 421 -0.35 -2.52 -19.39
C THR A 421 -0.50 -2.12 -20.86
N PRO A 422 -0.04 -2.94 -21.81
CA PRO A 422 -0.38 -2.76 -23.22
C PRO A 422 -1.90 -2.75 -23.41
N ALA A 423 -2.41 -1.86 -24.26
CA ALA A 423 -3.86 -1.76 -24.48
C ALA A 423 -4.45 -3.06 -25.07
N SER A 424 -3.64 -3.88 -25.76
CA SER A 424 -4.07 -5.18 -26.30
C SER A 424 -4.40 -6.23 -25.23
N HIS A 425 -3.94 -6.05 -23.99
CA HIS A 425 -4.27 -6.96 -22.89
C HIS A 425 -5.71 -6.79 -22.40
N VAL A 426 -6.34 -5.66 -22.70
CA VAL A 426 -7.64 -5.29 -22.11
C VAL A 426 -8.73 -5.32 -23.15
N ARG A 427 -9.67 -6.24 -22.99
CA ARG A 427 -10.98 -6.20 -23.66
C ARG A 427 -11.96 -5.46 -22.76
N ARG A 428 -12.77 -4.57 -23.34
CA ARG A 428 -13.87 -3.87 -22.67
C ARG A 428 -15.18 -4.43 -23.20
N GLU A 429 -15.60 -5.58 -22.66
CA GLU A 429 -16.84 -6.26 -23.03
C GLU A 429 -17.78 -6.41 -21.82
N CYS A 430 -19.08 -6.47 -22.09
CA CYS A 430 -20.07 -6.80 -21.07
C CYS A 430 -20.29 -8.32 -21.05
N PRO A 431 -20.23 -8.99 -19.88
CA PRO A 431 -20.51 -10.42 -19.80
C PRO A 431 -21.92 -10.75 -20.31
N ALA A 432 -22.01 -11.83 -21.10
CA ALA A 432 -23.26 -12.31 -21.68
C ALA A 432 -23.81 -13.53 -20.91
N PRO A 433 -25.12 -13.80 -20.95
CA PRO A 433 -25.68 -15.01 -20.37
C PRO A 433 -24.97 -16.28 -20.87
N GLY A 434 -24.61 -17.16 -19.93
CA GLY A 434 -23.82 -18.37 -20.17
C GLY A 434 -22.33 -18.20 -19.85
N ASP A 435 -21.81 -16.98 -19.82
CA ASP A 435 -20.43 -16.69 -19.40
C ASP A 435 -20.18 -17.21 -17.97
N LYS A 436 -18.94 -17.62 -17.72
CA LYS A 436 -18.54 -18.22 -16.44
C LYS A 436 -17.72 -17.23 -15.62
N ILE A 437 -17.95 -17.23 -14.31
CA ILE A 437 -17.15 -16.45 -13.36
C ILE A 437 -16.21 -17.40 -12.61
N ILE A 438 -14.92 -17.09 -12.69
CA ILE A 438 -13.86 -17.80 -11.97
C ILE A 438 -13.43 -16.96 -10.77
N LEU A 439 -13.34 -17.61 -9.61
CA LEU A 439 -12.61 -17.12 -8.45
C LEU A 439 -11.15 -17.56 -8.60
N LEU A 440 -10.25 -16.59 -8.67
CA LEU A 440 -8.82 -16.78 -8.88
C LEU A 440 -8.05 -16.33 -7.64
N GLY A 441 -7.10 -17.14 -7.16
CA GLY A 441 -6.17 -16.77 -6.08
C GLY A 441 -6.45 -17.44 -4.73
N GLY A 442 -6.55 -16.64 -3.67
CA GLY A 442 -6.64 -17.08 -2.28
C GLY A 442 -7.92 -17.87 -1.94
N ARG A 443 -7.84 -18.71 -0.89
CA ARG A 443 -9.00 -19.45 -0.35
C ARG A 443 -9.79 -18.65 0.67
N THR A 444 -11.07 -18.96 0.82
CA THR A 444 -12.02 -18.25 1.68
C THR A 444 -11.99 -18.75 3.13
N GLY A 445 -11.93 -17.83 4.09
CA GLY A 445 -11.95 -18.05 5.54
C GLY A 445 -12.97 -17.17 6.26
N ARG A 446 -12.98 -17.18 7.60
CA ARG A 446 -13.77 -16.24 8.43
C ARG A 446 -13.04 -14.92 8.56
N ASP A 447 -12.96 -14.25 7.43
CA ASP A 447 -11.98 -13.22 7.18
C ASP A 447 -12.70 -11.90 6.93
N GLY A 448 -12.51 -10.90 7.79
CA GLY A 448 -13.12 -9.57 7.60
C GLY A 448 -14.65 -9.58 7.56
N ILE A 449 -15.30 -10.62 8.10
CA ILE A 449 -16.76 -10.72 8.09
C ILE A 449 -17.32 -9.60 8.95
N GLY A 450 -17.93 -8.60 8.29
CA GLY A 450 -18.43 -7.39 8.93
C GLY A 450 -17.44 -6.21 8.92
N GLY A 451 -16.24 -6.34 8.36
CA GLY A 451 -15.21 -5.28 8.32
C GLY A 451 -15.69 -3.98 7.66
N ALA A 452 -16.36 -4.07 6.50
CA ALA A 452 -16.98 -2.91 5.86
C ALA A 452 -17.99 -2.20 6.79
N THR A 453 -18.79 -2.97 7.54
CA THR A 453 -19.77 -2.42 8.49
C THR A 453 -19.12 -1.88 9.77
N GLY A 454 -18.06 -2.54 10.27
CA GLY A 454 -17.28 -2.12 11.44
C GLY A 454 -16.52 -0.83 11.21
N SER A 455 -15.95 -0.66 10.00
CA SER A 455 -15.28 0.58 9.58
C SER A 455 -16.20 1.82 9.65
N SER A 456 -17.52 1.61 9.54
CA SER A 456 -18.56 2.66 9.56
C SER A 456 -19.07 2.98 11.00
N LYS A 457 -18.70 2.19 12.01
CA LYS A 457 -19.15 2.35 13.41
C LYS A 457 -18.20 3.23 14.24
N ALA A 458 -18.74 3.80 15.32
CA ALA A 458 -17.96 4.62 16.26
C ALA A 458 -17.28 3.75 17.32
N HIS A 459 -16.05 4.10 17.69
CA HIS A 459 -15.24 3.35 18.66
C HIS A 459 -15.56 3.70 20.11
N ASN A 460 -15.68 2.66 20.93
CA ASN A 460 -15.60 2.76 22.38
C ASN A 460 -14.81 1.55 22.93
N VAL A 461 -14.46 1.58 24.22
CA VAL A 461 -13.65 0.52 24.85
C VAL A 461 -14.33 -0.86 24.79
N GLU A 462 -15.65 -0.92 24.69
CA GLU A 462 -16.43 -2.17 24.67
C GLU A 462 -16.54 -2.82 23.27
N SER A 463 -16.34 -2.08 22.17
CA SER A 463 -16.40 -2.63 20.80
C SER A 463 -15.12 -3.39 20.42
N LEU A 464 -13.96 -2.93 20.89
CA LEU A 464 -12.63 -3.47 20.54
C LEU A 464 -12.45 -4.98 20.81
N GLU A 465 -13.16 -5.55 21.78
CA GLU A 465 -13.12 -7.00 22.06
C GLU A 465 -13.90 -7.83 21.03
N LYS A 466 -14.88 -7.24 20.34
CA LYS A 466 -15.70 -7.91 19.32
C LYS A 466 -15.13 -7.77 17.91
N ASP A 467 -14.35 -6.72 17.65
CA ASP A 467 -13.85 -6.33 16.32
C ASP A 467 -12.64 -7.18 15.85
N GLY A 468 -12.20 -8.17 16.65
CA GLY A 468 -11.00 -8.97 16.36
C GLY A 468 -11.08 -9.85 15.10
N ALA A 469 -12.29 -10.13 14.61
CA ALA A 469 -12.50 -10.86 13.35
C ALA A 469 -12.34 -9.97 12.10
N GLU A 470 -12.23 -8.65 12.26
CA GLU A 470 -12.29 -7.68 11.16
C GLU A 470 -10.94 -7.44 10.47
N VAL A 471 -9.80 -7.76 11.10
CA VAL A 471 -8.46 -7.45 10.55
C VAL A 471 -7.66 -8.70 10.21
N GLN A 472 -7.11 -8.70 8.99
CA GLN A 472 -6.44 -9.82 8.34
C GLN A 472 -4.96 -9.52 8.08
N LYS A 473 -4.13 -10.57 8.06
CA LYS A 473 -2.81 -10.55 7.44
C LYS A 473 -2.90 -11.10 6.03
N GLY A 474 -2.49 -10.32 5.04
CA GLY A 474 -2.47 -10.76 3.66
C GLY A 474 -1.31 -11.71 3.34
N ASN A 475 -1.42 -12.41 2.21
CA ASN A 475 -0.46 -13.35 1.65
C ASN A 475 0.15 -12.80 0.34
N ALA A 476 1.07 -11.85 0.46
CA ALA A 476 1.74 -11.19 -0.67
C ALA A 476 2.30 -12.14 -1.75
N PRO A 477 2.91 -13.31 -1.42
CA PRO A 477 3.32 -14.28 -2.44
C PRO A 477 2.19 -14.79 -3.35
N THR A 478 0.95 -14.89 -2.85
CA THR A 478 -0.21 -15.27 -3.69
C THR A 478 -0.59 -14.13 -4.63
N GLU A 479 -0.63 -12.90 -4.13
CA GLU A 479 -0.96 -11.73 -4.96
C GLU A 479 0.13 -11.45 -6.02
N ARG A 480 1.40 -11.75 -5.73
CA ARG A 480 2.49 -11.72 -6.71
C ARG A 480 2.19 -12.62 -7.91
N LYS A 481 1.67 -13.82 -7.67
CA LYS A 481 1.31 -14.74 -8.75
C LYS A 481 0.18 -14.18 -9.61
N LEU A 482 -0.81 -13.50 -9.00
CA LEU A 482 -1.86 -12.79 -9.74
C LEU A 482 -1.27 -11.71 -10.67
N GLN A 483 -0.32 -10.91 -10.17
CA GLN A 483 0.39 -9.92 -11.00
C GLN A 483 1.12 -10.56 -12.18
N ARG A 484 1.75 -11.71 -11.98
CA ARG A 484 2.44 -12.43 -13.07
C ARG A 484 1.47 -12.96 -14.11
N LEU A 485 0.31 -13.51 -13.71
CA LEU A 485 -0.73 -13.93 -14.66
C LEU A 485 -1.26 -12.75 -15.47
N PHE A 486 -1.56 -11.61 -14.83
CA PHE A 486 -2.04 -10.41 -15.53
C PHE A 486 -0.97 -9.66 -16.32
N ARG A 487 0.29 -10.09 -16.24
CA ARG A 487 1.34 -9.64 -17.13
C ARG A 487 1.34 -10.38 -18.47
N ARG A 488 0.59 -11.49 -18.60
CA ARG A 488 0.56 -12.32 -19.81
C ARG A 488 -0.58 -11.91 -20.75
N GLU A 489 -0.25 -11.52 -21.97
CA GLU A 489 -1.24 -11.15 -22.99
C GLU A 489 -2.21 -12.30 -23.32
N ASP A 490 -1.70 -13.52 -23.40
CA ASP A 490 -2.45 -14.72 -23.78
C ASP A 490 -3.61 -15.04 -22.82
N ALA A 491 -3.40 -14.84 -21.52
CA ALA A 491 -4.40 -14.97 -20.49
C ALA A 491 -5.33 -13.74 -20.41
N CYS A 492 -4.76 -12.52 -20.42
CA CYS A 492 -5.52 -11.29 -20.26
C CYS A 492 -6.58 -11.08 -21.36
N ARG A 493 -6.26 -11.42 -22.62
CA ARG A 493 -7.18 -11.28 -23.76
C ARG A 493 -8.40 -12.21 -23.69
N LEU A 494 -8.41 -13.21 -22.81
CA LEU A 494 -9.59 -14.07 -22.61
C LEU A 494 -10.62 -13.40 -21.68
N ILE A 495 -10.17 -12.46 -20.85
CA ILE A 495 -10.98 -11.81 -19.83
C ILE A 495 -11.89 -10.76 -20.46
N LYS A 496 -13.21 -10.96 -20.35
CA LYS A 496 -14.21 -9.96 -20.77
C LYS A 496 -14.34 -8.83 -19.75
N ARG A 497 -14.33 -9.20 -18.47
CA ARG A 497 -14.46 -8.30 -17.31
C ARG A 497 -13.79 -8.89 -16.08
N CYS A 498 -13.25 -8.05 -15.21
CA CYS A 498 -12.62 -8.48 -13.96
C CYS A 498 -12.95 -7.52 -12.82
N ASN A 499 -13.02 -8.05 -11.61
CA ASN A 499 -13.19 -7.28 -10.38
C ASN A 499 -12.30 -7.87 -9.27
N ASP A 500 -11.86 -7.05 -8.32
CA ASP A 500 -11.14 -7.52 -7.15
C ASP A 500 -12.10 -7.96 -6.04
N PHE A 501 -11.61 -8.78 -5.12
CA PHE A 501 -12.32 -9.06 -3.87
C PHE A 501 -11.84 -8.09 -2.79
N GLY A 502 -12.72 -7.15 -2.43
CA GLY A 502 -12.58 -6.26 -1.29
C GLY A 502 -13.73 -6.45 -0.30
N ALA A 503 -14.38 -5.34 0.06
CA ALA A 503 -15.53 -5.31 0.97
C ALA A 503 -16.71 -6.14 0.46
N GLY A 504 -17.33 -6.93 1.34
CA GLY A 504 -18.49 -7.77 0.99
C GLY A 504 -18.21 -9.02 0.14
N GLY A 505 -16.95 -9.31 -0.16
CA GLY A 505 -16.52 -10.62 -0.65
C GLY A 505 -17.19 -11.07 -1.94
N VAL A 506 -17.63 -12.33 -1.99
CA VAL A 506 -18.29 -12.95 -3.15
C VAL A 506 -19.53 -12.14 -3.57
N SER A 507 -20.27 -11.61 -2.61
CA SER A 507 -21.53 -10.92 -2.87
C SER A 507 -21.34 -9.68 -3.73
N VAL A 508 -20.34 -8.86 -3.39
CA VAL A 508 -20.06 -7.60 -4.09
C VAL A 508 -19.18 -7.85 -5.31
N ALA A 509 -18.04 -8.52 -5.13
CA ALA A 509 -17.04 -8.69 -6.20
C ALA A 509 -17.62 -9.40 -7.42
N ILE A 510 -18.35 -10.50 -7.22
CA ILE A 510 -19.02 -11.22 -8.31
C ILE A 510 -20.30 -10.49 -8.71
N GLY A 511 -21.06 -9.98 -7.75
CA GLY A 511 -22.31 -9.26 -7.96
C GLY A 511 -22.17 -8.09 -8.94
N GLU A 512 -21.06 -7.36 -8.91
CA GLU A 512 -20.84 -6.20 -9.78
C GLU A 512 -20.48 -6.55 -11.23
N LEU A 513 -20.06 -7.80 -11.50
CA LEU A 513 -19.62 -8.18 -12.85
C LEU A 513 -20.76 -8.20 -13.89
N ALA A 514 -21.95 -8.62 -13.48
CA ALA A 514 -23.10 -8.77 -14.38
C ALA A 514 -24.43 -8.57 -13.64
N ASP A 515 -25.48 -8.24 -14.39
CA ASP A 515 -26.82 -7.97 -13.83
C ASP A 515 -27.56 -9.23 -13.37
N GLY A 516 -27.30 -10.37 -14.01
CA GLY A 516 -27.90 -11.66 -13.69
C GLY A 516 -26.82 -12.69 -13.37
N LEU A 517 -26.89 -13.29 -12.18
CA LEU A 517 -25.85 -14.20 -11.69
C LEU A 517 -26.45 -15.37 -10.92
N TYR A 518 -25.92 -16.56 -11.17
CA TYR A 518 -26.14 -17.75 -10.36
C TYR A 518 -24.81 -18.19 -9.75
N ILE A 519 -24.70 -18.10 -8.42
CA ILE A 519 -23.47 -18.38 -7.66
C ILE A 519 -23.68 -19.65 -6.84
N ASP A 520 -22.78 -20.63 -6.98
CA ASP A 520 -22.76 -21.84 -6.17
C ASP A 520 -21.68 -21.73 -5.09
N LEU A 521 -22.10 -21.43 -3.86
CA LEU A 521 -21.19 -21.21 -2.74
C LEU A 521 -20.47 -22.49 -2.31
N ASN A 522 -20.96 -23.68 -2.70
CA ASN A 522 -20.26 -24.93 -2.42
C ASN A 522 -18.96 -25.08 -3.24
N LYS A 523 -18.83 -24.35 -4.35
CA LYS A 523 -17.64 -24.35 -5.19
C LYS A 523 -16.58 -23.36 -4.73
N VAL A 524 -16.89 -22.45 -3.80
CA VAL A 524 -15.94 -21.47 -3.28
C VAL A 524 -14.83 -22.21 -2.50
N PRO A 525 -13.54 -22.08 -2.90
CA PRO A 525 -12.44 -22.73 -2.19
C PRO A 525 -12.33 -22.25 -0.74
N LYS A 526 -12.10 -23.16 0.21
CA LYS A 526 -12.10 -22.86 1.66
C LYS A 526 -10.72 -23.07 2.29
N LYS A 527 -10.33 -22.23 3.25
CA LYS A 527 -9.15 -22.42 4.09
C LYS A 527 -9.34 -23.59 5.07
N TYR A 528 -10.56 -23.72 5.61
CA TYR A 528 -10.99 -24.75 6.55
C TYR A 528 -12.51 -24.97 6.43
N GLU A 529 -12.99 -26.12 6.89
CA GLU A 529 -14.42 -26.42 6.93
C GLU A 529 -15.14 -25.67 8.07
N GLY A 530 -16.47 -25.72 8.07
CA GLY A 530 -17.29 -25.11 9.12
C GLY A 530 -17.79 -23.70 8.82
N LEU A 531 -17.48 -23.14 7.65
CA LEU A 531 -18.05 -21.87 7.15
C LEU A 531 -19.50 -22.10 6.70
N ASP A 532 -20.43 -21.26 7.18
CA ASP A 532 -21.82 -21.28 6.70
C ASP A 532 -22.00 -20.52 5.37
N GLY A 533 -23.19 -20.62 4.77
CA GLY A 533 -23.49 -19.96 3.49
C GLY A 533 -23.41 -18.42 3.54
N THR A 534 -23.73 -17.80 4.68
CA THR A 534 -23.58 -16.35 4.86
C THR A 534 -22.10 -15.98 4.93
N GLU A 535 -21.32 -16.70 5.74
CA GLU A 535 -19.88 -16.48 5.89
C GLU A 535 -19.15 -16.62 4.54
N LEU A 536 -19.51 -17.60 3.72
CA LEU A 536 -18.96 -17.76 2.37
C LEU A 536 -19.34 -16.60 1.43
N ALA A 537 -20.55 -16.07 1.54
CA ALA A 537 -21.06 -15.01 0.68
C ALA A 537 -20.39 -13.65 0.95
N ILE A 538 -20.08 -13.33 2.21
CA ILE A 538 -19.60 -11.99 2.62
C ILE A 538 -18.15 -11.95 3.11
N SER A 539 -17.44 -13.09 3.11
CA SER A 539 -16.03 -13.14 3.54
C SER A 539 -15.13 -12.26 2.68
N GLU A 540 -14.34 -11.43 3.34
CA GLU A 540 -13.39 -10.46 2.80
C GLU A 540 -11.94 -11.01 2.80
N SER A 541 -11.79 -12.35 2.67
CA SER A 541 -10.47 -12.98 2.46
C SER A 541 -9.70 -12.28 1.35
N GLN A 542 -8.40 -12.08 1.57
CA GLN A 542 -7.53 -11.31 0.70
C GLN A 542 -7.00 -12.14 -0.50
N GLU A 543 -6.29 -11.47 -1.42
CA GLU A 543 -5.62 -12.05 -2.60
C GLU A 543 -6.53 -12.83 -3.56
N ARG A 544 -7.75 -12.34 -3.80
CA ARG A 544 -8.71 -12.95 -4.74
C ARG A 544 -9.13 -11.99 -5.84
N MET A 545 -9.35 -12.52 -7.04
CA MET A 545 -9.91 -11.81 -8.20
C MET A 545 -11.09 -12.59 -8.78
N ALA A 546 -12.10 -11.88 -9.28
CA ALA A 546 -13.21 -12.45 -10.03
C ALA A 546 -13.02 -12.14 -11.53
N VAL A 547 -13.02 -13.16 -12.38
CA VAL A 547 -12.87 -12.99 -13.84
C VAL A 547 -14.05 -13.59 -14.59
N ALA A 548 -14.61 -12.82 -15.51
CA ALA A 548 -15.69 -13.25 -16.40
C ALA A 548 -15.13 -13.69 -17.76
N LEU A 549 -15.46 -14.91 -18.18
CA LEU A 549 -14.94 -15.55 -19.39
C LEU A 549 -16.07 -16.15 -20.23
N ALA A 550 -15.85 -16.24 -21.55
CA ALA A 550 -16.68 -17.07 -22.40
C ALA A 550 -16.50 -18.56 -22.02
N PRO A 551 -17.54 -19.41 -22.14
CA PRO A 551 -17.44 -20.83 -21.80
C PRO A 551 -16.29 -21.58 -22.48
N GLU A 552 -16.01 -21.26 -23.74
CA GLU A 552 -14.94 -21.84 -24.55
C GLU A 552 -13.53 -21.46 -24.08
N ASP A 553 -13.38 -20.34 -23.37
CA ASP A 553 -12.08 -19.81 -22.92
C ASP A 553 -11.69 -20.31 -21.51
N VAL A 554 -12.63 -20.93 -20.78
CA VAL A 554 -12.46 -21.32 -19.36
C VAL A 554 -11.30 -22.28 -19.15
N ASP A 555 -11.25 -23.37 -19.91
CA ASP A 555 -10.21 -24.40 -19.74
C ASP A 555 -8.82 -23.86 -20.08
N GLU A 556 -8.73 -23.01 -21.11
CA GLU A 556 -7.48 -22.38 -21.50
C GLU A 556 -6.98 -21.40 -20.43
N PHE A 557 -7.87 -20.56 -19.88
CA PHE A 557 -7.52 -19.64 -18.80
C PHE A 557 -7.09 -20.37 -17.52
N MET A 558 -7.82 -21.42 -17.12
CA MET A 558 -7.48 -22.23 -15.95
C MET A 558 -6.11 -22.91 -16.10
N ARG A 559 -5.75 -23.35 -17.31
CA ARG A 559 -4.39 -23.84 -17.61
C ARG A 559 -3.35 -22.76 -17.40
N TYR A 560 -3.56 -21.54 -17.89
CA TYR A 560 -2.64 -20.42 -17.66
C TYR A 560 -2.50 -20.08 -16.18
N ALA A 561 -3.59 -20.07 -15.41
CA ALA A 561 -3.53 -19.91 -13.96
C ALA A 561 -2.70 -21.02 -13.28
N HIS A 562 -2.87 -22.28 -13.70
CA HIS A 562 -2.09 -23.39 -13.18
C HIS A 562 -0.59 -23.26 -13.50
N GLU A 563 -0.21 -22.84 -14.71
CA GLU A 563 1.20 -22.53 -15.06
C GLU A 563 1.81 -21.45 -14.16
N GLU A 564 0.97 -20.52 -13.71
CA GLU A 564 1.32 -19.44 -12.78
C GLU A 564 1.26 -19.87 -11.30
N ASN A 565 1.05 -21.16 -11.02
CA ASN A 565 0.93 -21.72 -9.67
C ASN A 565 -0.21 -21.09 -8.85
N LEU A 566 -1.33 -20.79 -9.53
CA LEU A 566 -2.56 -20.22 -8.97
C LEU A 566 -3.71 -21.21 -8.98
N GLU A 567 -4.53 -21.16 -7.93
CA GLU A 567 -5.81 -21.85 -7.87
C GLU A 567 -6.88 -21.01 -8.61
N ALA A 568 -7.68 -21.65 -9.46
CA ALA A 568 -8.74 -21.04 -10.22
C ALA A 568 -9.96 -21.98 -10.22
N THR A 569 -11.13 -21.47 -9.84
CA THR A 569 -12.35 -22.27 -9.70
C THR A 569 -13.56 -21.56 -10.28
N VAL A 570 -14.32 -22.22 -11.15
CA VAL A 570 -15.61 -21.71 -11.64
C VAL A 570 -16.64 -21.74 -10.50
N VAL A 571 -17.10 -20.57 -10.06
CA VAL A 571 -18.02 -20.44 -8.92
C VAL A 571 -19.39 -19.88 -9.31
N ALA A 572 -19.50 -19.23 -10.47
CA ALA A 572 -20.77 -18.67 -10.92
C ALA A 572 -20.95 -18.70 -12.44
N GLU A 573 -22.19 -18.47 -12.86
CA GLU A 573 -22.61 -18.33 -14.25
C GLU A 573 -23.46 -17.06 -14.40
N VAL A 574 -23.23 -16.32 -15.48
CA VAL A 574 -24.05 -15.16 -15.86
C VAL A 574 -25.38 -15.66 -16.41
N THR A 575 -26.49 -15.16 -15.85
CA THR A 575 -27.84 -15.55 -16.25
C THR A 575 -28.54 -14.43 -17.00
N LYS A 576 -29.59 -14.77 -17.75
CA LYS A 576 -30.40 -13.78 -18.49
C LYS A 576 -31.33 -12.99 -17.57
N GLU A 577 -31.77 -13.59 -16.46
CA GLU A 577 -32.66 -12.95 -15.51
C GLU A 577 -31.84 -11.98 -14.63
N PRO A 578 -32.20 -10.68 -14.55
CA PRO A 578 -31.40 -9.67 -13.85
C PRO A 578 -31.54 -9.77 -12.33
N ARG A 579 -31.06 -10.89 -11.78
CA ARG A 579 -31.13 -11.24 -10.35
C ARG A 579 -29.81 -11.85 -9.89
N LEU A 580 -29.44 -11.53 -8.66
CA LEU A 580 -28.35 -12.17 -7.94
C LEU A 580 -28.90 -13.34 -7.13
N ARG A 581 -28.63 -14.57 -7.59
CA ARG A 581 -29.01 -15.79 -6.90
C ARG A 581 -27.79 -16.52 -6.36
N MET A 582 -27.79 -16.83 -5.06
CA MET A 582 -26.76 -17.67 -4.43
C MET A 582 -27.38 -18.93 -3.84
N VAL A 583 -26.75 -20.07 -4.10
CA VAL A 583 -27.14 -21.36 -3.53
C VAL A 583 -26.05 -21.92 -2.63
N TRP A 584 -26.48 -22.60 -1.56
CA TRP A 584 -25.59 -23.30 -0.65
C TRP A 584 -26.28 -24.57 -0.16
N ASP A 585 -25.56 -25.70 -0.18
CA ASP A 585 -26.09 -27.02 0.19
C ASP A 585 -27.46 -27.40 -0.47
N GLY A 586 -27.69 -26.92 -1.69
CA GLY A 586 -28.90 -27.20 -2.49
C GLY A 586 -30.06 -26.22 -2.27
N GLU A 587 -29.96 -25.31 -1.29
CA GLU A 587 -30.98 -24.30 -0.98
C GLU A 587 -30.59 -22.93 -1.52
N THR A 588 -31.58 -22.13 -1.93
CA THR A 588 -31.35 -20.73 -2.33
C THR A 588 -31.33 -19.84 -1.10
N ILE A 589 -30.17 -19.28 -0.80
CA ILE A 589 -29.98 -18.44 0.39
C ILE A 589 -29.99 -16.94 0.09
N CYS A 590 -29.85 -16.56 -1.18
CA CYS A 590 -30.00 -15.18 -1.64
C CYS A 590 -30.68 -15.18 -3.00
N ASP A 591 -31.71 -14.34 -3.17
CA ASP A 591 -32.41 -14.15 -4.44
C ASP A 591 -32.98 -12.73 -4.55
N VAL A 592 -32.15 -11.79 -5.02
CA VAL A 592 -32.48 -10.35 -5.02
C VAL A 592 -32.39 -9.78 -6.44
N SER A 593 -33.31 -8.89 -6.81
CA SER A 593 -33.29 -8.24 -8.13
C SER A 593 -32.18 -7.21 -8.24
N ARG A 594 -31.59 -7.09 -9.45
CA ARG A 594 -30.55 -6.10 -9.75
C ARG A 594 -31.04 -4.66 -9.55
N GLU A 595 -32.29 -4.39 -9.94
CA GLU A 595 -32.92 -3.09 -9.76
C GLU A 595 -32.98 -2.68 -8.28
N PHE A 596 -33.34 -3.61 -7.39
CA PHE A 596 -33.38 -3.32 -5.96
C PHE A 596 -31.98 -3.13 -5.37
N LEU A 597 -30.99 -3.94 -5.73
CA LEU A 597 -29.61 -3.71 -5.28
C LEU A 597 -29.10 -2.33 -5.72
N SER A 598 -29.37 -1.97 -6.99
CA SER A 598 -28.95 -0.69 -7.59
C SER A 598 -29.71 0.53 -7.08
N SER A 599 -30.82 0.33 -6.37
CA SER A 599 -31.56 1.43 -5.72
C SER A 599 -30.72 2.15 -4.67
N ASN A 600 -29.70 1.47 -4.14
CA ASN A 600 -28.81 2.00 -3.11
C ASN A 600 -29.61 2.48 -1.90
N GLY A 601 -30.49 1.66 -1.31
CA GLY A 601 -31.19 2.00 -0.07
C GLY A 601 -32.05 3.27 -0.11
N ALA A 602 -32.38 3.82 1.06
CA ALA A 602 -33.20 5.01 1.18
C ALA A 602 -32.42 6.30 0.84
N PRO A 603 -33.06 7.32 0.24
CA PRO A 603 -32.47 8.66 0.11
C PRO A 603 -32.20 9.29 1.48
N LYS A 604 -31.04 9.94 1.63
CA LYS A 604 -30.62 10.67 2.83
C LYS A 604 -30.51 12.16 2.53
N HIS A 605 -30.85 12.99 3.50
CA HIS A 605 -30.91 14.44 3.40
C HIS A 605 -30.16 15.07 4.56
N GLN A 606 -29.45 16.18 4.32
CA GLN A 606 -28.75 16.89 5.37
C GLN A 606 -28.57 18.40 5.09
N ASP A 607 -28.55 19.18 6.17
CA ASP A 607 -28.21 20.60 6.16
C ASP A 607 -26.71 20.82 6.32
N VAL A 608 -26.19 21.90 5.73
CA VAL A 608 -24.76 22.21 5.74
C VAL A 608 -24.54 23.62 6.22
N HIS A 609 -23.57 23.78 7.12
CA HIS A 609 -23.13 25.08 7.56
C HIS A 609 -21.60 25.18 7.44
N VAL A 610 -21.11 25.94 6.46
CA VAL A 610 -19.69 26.26 6.32
C VAL A 610 -19.39 27.52 7.12
N GLU A 611 -18.58 27.37 8.17
CA GLU A 611 -18.11 28.47 9.01
C GLU A 611 -17.04 29.32 8.28
N ALA A 612 -16.84 30.55 8.76
CA ALA A 612 -15.79 31.44 8.27
C ALA A 612 -14.41 30.78 8.42
N GLN A 613 -13.59 30.84 7.37
CA GLN A 613 -12.30 30.15 7.35
C GLN A 613 -11.21 30.99 8.06
N GLY A 614 -10.28 30.30 8.73
CA GLY A 614 -9.15 30.92 9.42
C GLY A 614 -7.95 31.18 8.51
N SER A 615 -6.81 31.47 9.15
CA SER A 615 -5.51 31.64 8.49
C SER A 615 -4.45 30.88 9.25
N TYR A 616 -3.51 30.26 8.55
CA TYR A 616 -2.40 29.54 9.14
C TYR A 616 -1.06 30.07 8.62
N GLN A 617 -0.11 30.27 9.54
CA GLN A 617 1.30 30.45 9.24
C GLN A 617 2.10 29.55 10.19
N PRO A 618 3.19 28.94 9.71
CA PRO A 618 4.06 28.15 10.57
C PRO A 618 4.76 29.05 11.60
N ASP A 619 4.98 28.50 12.79
CA ASP A 619 5.55 29.20 13.94
C ASP A 619 6.78 28.45 14.45
N PHE A 620 7.89 28.60 13.72
CA PHE A 620 9.20 28.06 14.10
C PHE A 620 9.83 28.96 15.16
N LYS A 621 10.15 28.40 16.32
CA LYS A 621 10.58 29.16 17.51
C LYS A 621 12.01 29.68 17.35
N GLY A 622 12.26 30.90 17.82
CA GLY A 622 13.59 31.50 17.87
C GLY A 622 13.59 32.99 17.52
N ASP A 623 14.58 33.70 18.06
CA ASP A 623 14.78 35.14 17.84
C ASP A 623 15.74 35.44 16.67
N ASP A 624 16.59 34.48 16.30
CA ASP A 624 17.59 34.58 15.24
C ASP A 624 17.52 33.42 14.22
N LEU A 625 18.36 33.48 13.17
CA LEU A 625 18.38 32.47 12.11
C LEU A 625 18.77 31.10 12.66
N SER A 626 19.75 31.02 13.57
CA SER A 626 20.22 29.76 14.15
C SER A 626 19.12 29.04 14.90
N GLN A 627 18.40 29.76 15.76
CA GLN A 627 17.34 29.20 16.59
C GLN A 627 16.13 28.79 15.73
N LYS A 628 15.71 29.64 14.77
CA LYS A 628 14.60 29.32 13.86
C LYS A 628 14.93 28.12 12.98
N MET A 629 16.15 28.04 12.41
CA MET A 629 16.59 26.89 11.62
C MET A 629 16.66 25.61 12.46
N HIS A 630 17.19 25.68 13.69
CA HIS A 630 17.20 24.53 14.59
C HIS A 630 15.78 24.06 14.91
N SER A 631 14.87 24.98 15.27
CA SER A 631 13.45 24.66 15.51
C SER A 631 12.80 24.01 14.30
N LEU A 632 13.08 24.52 13.09
CA LEU A 632 12.57 23.97 11.83
C LEU A 632 13.07 22.54 11.60
N VAL A 633 14.37 22.29 11.64
CA VAL A 633 14.92 20.97 11.28
C VAL A 633 14.60 19.89 12.32
N THR A 634 14.29 20.28 13.55
CA THR A 634 13.83 19.38 14.62
C THR A 634 12.31 19.20 14.68
N ASP A 635 11.53 19.94 13.88
CA ASP A 635 10.09 19.69 13.78
C ASP A 635 9.82 18.30 13.21
N LEU A 636 8.89 17.55 13.80
CA LEU A 636 8.63 16.16 13.40
C LEU A 636 8.18 16.03 11.93
N ASN A 637 7.54 17.04 11.35
CA ASN A 637 7.12 17.06 9.95
C ASN A 637 8.26 17.44 8.99
N VAL A 638 9.41 17.87 9.50
CA VAL A 638 10.59 18.27 8.72
C VAL A 638 11.76 17.31 8.91
N ALA A 639 11.93 16.78 10.13
CA ALA A 639 12.98 15.86 10.56
C ALA A 639 13.19 14.69 9.58
N SER A 640 14.40 14.13 9.56
CA SER A 640 14.77 13.09 8.59
C SER A 640 13.96 11.82 8.83
N ASN A 641 13.12 11.46 7.85
CA ASN A 641 12.39 10.21 7.86
C ASN A 641 13.10 9.09 7.06
N LYS A 642 14.41 9.23 6.83
CA LYS A 642 15.22 8.25 6.08
C LYS A 642 15.13 6.85 6.68
N GLY A 643 15.21 6.72 8.01
CA GLY A 643 15.08 5.41 8.67
C GLY A 643 13.69 4.77 8.58
N LEU A 644 12.63 5.54 8.35
CA LEU A 644 11.33 4.99 7.99
C LEU A 644 11.36 4.47 6.55
N SER A 645 11.88 5.28 5.63
CA SER A 645 11.90 4.99 4.19
C SER A 645 12.78 3.79 3.81
N GLU A 646 13.93 3.59 4.47
CA GLU A 646 14.86 2.47 4.20
C GLU A 646 14.28 1.09 4.53
N ARG A 647 13.08 1.03 5.14
CA ARG A 647 12.34 -0.21 5.35
C ARG A 647 11.64 -0.69 4.07
N PHE A 648 11.53 0.17 3.06
CA PHE A 648 10.79 -0.08 1.83
C PHE A 648 11.77 -0.21 0.65
N ASP A 649 11.56 -1.21 -0.21
CA ASP A 649 12.34 -1.37 -1.44
C ASP A 649 11.98 -0.26 -2.43
N SER A 650 12.99 0.36 -3.03
CA SER A 650 12.82 1.42 -4.04
C SER A 650 13.57 1.12 -5.35
N THR A 651 14.00 -0.13 -5.55
CA THR A 651 14.92 -0.55 -6.63
C THR A 651 14.41 -1.70 -7.48
N ILE A 652 13.48 -2.49 -6.96
CA ILE A 652 12.86 -3.62 -7.67
C ILE A 652 12.27 -3.20 -9.03
N GLY A 653 12.44 -4.03 -10.06
CA GLY A 653 12.07 -3.73 -11.45
C GLY A 653 13.15 -2.96 -12.23
N ALA A 654 14.27 -2.58 -11.58
CA ALA A 654 15.40 -1.84 -12.17
C ALA A 654 14.97 -0.59 -12.98
N ALA A 655 13.88 0.05 -12.54
CA ALA A 655 13.20 1.11 -13.28
C ALA A 655 13.21 2.47 -12.58
N THR A 656 13.55 2.53 -11.29
CA THR A 656 13.58 3.78 -10.52
C THR A 656 14.57 4.77 -11.11
N VAL A 657 14.07 5.98 -11.42
CA VAL A 657 14.85 7.08 -11.98
C VAL A 657 15.27 8.03 -10.87
N LEU A 658 14.32 8.41 -10.00
CA LEU A 658 14.61 9.19 -8.79
C LEU A 658 14.54 8.28 -7.57
N MET A 659 15.69 8.06 -6.94
CA MET A 659 15.73 7.38 -5.64
C MET A 659 15.00 8.22 -4.58
N PRO A 660 14.43 7.62 -3.52
CA PRO A 660 13.72 8.37 -2.48
C PRO A 660 14.58 9.47 -1.85
N PHE A 661 15.90 9.22 -1.74
CA PHE A 661 16.89 10.21 -1.34
C PHE A 661 18.02 10.31 -2.37
N GLY A 662 18.18 11.49 -2.95
CA GLY A 662 19.18 11.83 -3.95
C GLY A 662 20.51 12.35 -3.38
N GLY A 663 21.43 12.62 -4.29
CA GLY A 663 22.80 13.05 -4.00
C GLY A 663 23.74 11.93 -3.56
N LYS A 664 25.04 12.25 -3.54
CA LYS A 664 26.15 11.35 -3.18
C LYS A 664 25.97 10.67 -1.82
N TYR A 665 25.36 11.37 -0.87
CA TYR A 665 25.12 10.89 0.49
C TYR A 665 23.73 10.31 0.68
N GLN A 666 22.86 10.32 -0.35
CA GLN A 666 21.47 9.85 -0.30
C GLN A 666 20.69 10.46 0.88
N LEU A 667 20.75 11.80 0.99
CA LEU A 667 20.10 12.56 2.07
C LEU A 667 19.04 13.54 1.59
N THR A 668 19.06 13.99 0.33
CA THR A 668 18.05 14.94 -0.14
C THR A 668 16.78 14.19 -0.56
N PRO A 669 15.62 14.39 0.09
CA PRO A 669 14.38 13.73 -0.31
C PRO A 669 13.92 14.17 -1.70
N SER A 670 13.49 13.22 -2.54
CA SER A 670 12.98 13.50 -3.88
C SER A 670 11.58 14.14 -3.86
N MET A 671 11.32 15.10 -4.77
CA MET A 671 10.03 15.80 -4.88
C MET A 671 8.89 14.90 -5.34
N ALA A 672 9.19 13.94 -6.21
CA ALA A 672 8.24 12.98 -6.75
C ALA A 672 8.91 11.60 -6.81
N MET A 673 8.12 10.52 -6.75
CA MET A 673 8.60 9.22 -7.20
C MET A 673 8.57 9.17 -8.73
N VAL A 674 9.65 8.71 -9.36
CA VAL A 674 9.76 8.62 -10.82
C VAL A 674 10.40 7.29 -11.21
N ALA A 675 9.76 6.53 -12.10
CA ALA A 675 10.32 5.30 -12.66
C ALA A 675 9.97 5.15 -14.15
N LYS A 676 10.78 4.38 -14.88
CA LYS A 676 10.46 3.90 -16.22
C LYS A 676 9.23 2.98 -16.17
N LEU A 677 8.44 2.98 -17.25
CA LEU A 677 7.34 2.02 -17.36
C LEU A 677 7.87 0.58 -17.44
N PRO A 678 7.13 -0.40 -16.91
CA PRO A 678 7.52 -1.80 -16.96
C PRO A 678 7.25 -2.31 -18.38
N VAL A 679 8.19 -2.15 -19.30
CA VAL A 679 8.11 -2.67 -20.68
C VAL A 679 8.99 -3.91 -20.83
N PHE A 680 8.64 -4.83 -21.73
CA PHE A 680 9.60 -5.86 -22.15
C PHE A 680 10.55 -5.25 -23.20
N GLY A 681 11.72 -4.81 -22.74
CA GLY A 681 12.70 -4.08 -23.54
C GLY A 681 13.18 -2.81 -22.83
N GLU A 682 13.47 -1.77 -23.61
CA GLU A 682 13.86 -0.46 -23.09
C GLU A 682 12.80 0.59 -23.41
N THR A 683 12.67 1.59 -22.53
CA THR A 683 11.78 2.74 -22.69
C THR A 683 12.42 4.01 -22.17
N THR A 684 12.13 5.13 -22.82
CA THR A 684 12.41 6.47 -22.30
C THR A 684 11.20 7.10 -21.62
N THR A 685 10.02 6.46 -21.68
CA THR A 685 8.80 6.94 -21.02
C THR A 685 8.85 6.60 -19.53
N VAL A 686 8.60 7.62 -18.72
CA VAL A 686 8.60 7.51 -17.25
C VAL A 686 7.24 7.92 -16.69
N SER A 687 6.85 7.29 -15.59
CA SER A 687 5.76 7.76 -14.73
C SER A 687 6.31 8.57 -13.58
N GLY A 688 5.59 9.63 -13.20
CA GLY A 688 5.84 10.37 -11.98
C GLY A 688 4.59 10.41 -11.10
N MET A 689 4.76 10.43 -9.79
CA MET A 689 3.70 10.72 -8.83
C MET A 689 4.24 11.52 -7.64
N ALA A 690 3.47 12.52 -7.20
CA ALA A 690 3.77 13.35 -6.04
C ALA A 690 2.49 13.59 -5.22
N TRP A 691 2.65 13.98 -3.96
CA TRP A 691 1.54 14.27 -3.06
C TRP A 691 1.65 15.67 -2.42
N GLY A 692 0.52 16.22 -2.02
CA GLY A 692 0.42 17.51 -1.34
C GLY A 692 -0.65 17.49 -0.26
N PHE A 693 -0.29 17.99 0.93
CA PHE A 693 -1.18 18.12 2.09
C PHE A 693 -0.45 18.79 3.27
N ASN A 694 -1.12 19.74 3.91
CA ASN A 694 -0.67 20.36 5.17
C ASN A 694 -1.79 20.26 6.23
N PRO A 695 -1.63 19.43 7.29
CA PRO A 695 -2.69 19.18 8.26
C PRO A 695 -3.04 20.41 9.11
N TYR A 696 -2.09 21.31 9.36
CA TYR A 696 -2.32 22.51 10.17
C TYR A 696 -3.06 23.57 9.38
N LEU A 697 -2.66 23.80 8.13
CA LEU A 697 -3.37 24.69 7.22
C LEU A 697 -4.82 24.20 6.99
N MET A 698 -5.01 22.90 6.73
CA MET A 698 -6.33 22.32 6.51
C MET A 698 -7.23 22.40 7.75
N SER A 699 -6.64 22.39 8.95
CA SER A 699 -7.39 22.53 10.22
C SER A 699 -7.95 23.95 10.40
N GLU A 700 -7.20 24.98 9.98
CA GLU A 700 -7.62 26.38 10.09
C GLU A 700 -8.48 26.84 8.91
N ASN A 701 -8.17 26.36 7.70
CA ASN A 701 -8.85 26.77 6.47
C ASN A 701 -8.97 25.57 5.52
N GLN A 702 -10.14 24.92 5.54
CA GLN A 702 -10.40 23.72 4.75
C GLN A 702 -10.39 24.02 3.24
N PHE A 703 -10.89 25.18 2.82
CA PHE A 703 -10.93 25.56 1.42
C PHE A 703 -9.53 25.81 0.85
N THR A 704 -8.78 26.73 1.45
CA THR A 704 -7.41 27.07 1.03
C THR A 704 -6.47 25.89 1.24
N GLY A 705 -6.63 25.13 2.34
CA GLY A 705 -5.87 23.91 2.60
C GLY A 705 -6.02 22.89 1.46
N ALA A 706 -7.24 22.64 1.00
CA ALA A 706 -7.48 21.70 -0.10
C ALA A 706 -7.03 22.23 -1.47
N TYR A 707 -7.20 23.53 -1.73
CA TYR A 707 -6.65 24.16 -2.92
C TYR A 707 -5.13 23.98 -2.98
N LEU A 708 -4.44 24.24 -1.86
CA LEU A 708 -3.00 24.17 -1.76
C LEU A 708 -2.46 22.73 -1.72
N SER A 709 -3.22 21.74 -1.22
CA SER A 709 -2.89 20.32 -1.43
C SER A 709 -2.70 20.00 -2.91
N VAL A 710 -3.62 20.48 -3.77
CA VAL A 710 -3.52 20.29 -5.23
C VAL A 710 -2.31 21.03 -5.79
N VAL A 711 -2.16 22.32 -5.47
CA VAL A 711 -1.01 23.13 -5.92
C VAL A 711 0.32 22.46 -5.55
N GLU A 712 0.47 22.01 -4.32
CA GLU A 712 1.70 21.37 -3.83
C GLU A 712 2.03 20.09 -4.61
N SER A 713 1.04 19.17 -4.76
CA SER A 713 1.24 17.92 -5.51
C SER A 713 1.64 18.18 -6.97
N VAL A 714 1.01 19.16 -7.62
CA VAL A 714 1.30 19.56 -9.01
C VAL A 714 2.68 20.20 -9.13
N CYS A 715 3.03 21.10 -8.22
CA CYS A 715 4.32 21.80 -8.26
C CYS A 715 5.49 20.86 -7.99
N LYS A 716 5.34 19.91 -7.05
CA LYS A 716 6.35 18.87 -6.81
C LYS A 716 6.58 18.01 -8.05
N LEU A 717 5.49 17.59 -8.72
CA LEU A 717 5.59 16.77 -9.92
C LEU A 717 6.15 17.58 -11.11
N ALA A 718 5.84 18.87 -11.19
CA ALA A 718 6.40 19.78 -12.19
C ALA A 718 7.90 20.04 -11.95
N ALA A 719 8.34 20.21 -10.71
CA ALA A 719 9.75 20.35 -10.34
C ALA A 719 10.57 19.12 -10.76
N ALA A 720 9.95 17.93 -10.70
CA ALA A 720 10.55 16.69 -11.18
C ALA A 720 10.59 16.56 -12.72
N GLY A 721 10.01 17.51 -13.47
CA GLY A 721 10.08 17.57 -14.94
C GLY A 721 8.89 16.99 -15.70
N ILE A 722 7.80 16.64 -15.02
CA ILE A 722 6.56 16.17 -15.67
C ILE A 722 5.66 17.34 -16.02
N ASP A 723 5.23 17.45 -17.28
CA ASP A 723 4.36 18.53 -17.75
C ASP A 723 2.98 18.48 -17.08
N ARG A 724 2.54 19.62 -16.55
CA ARG A 724 1.21 19.82 -15.96
C ARG A 724 0.08 19.28 -16.84
N LYS A 725 0.16 19.46 -18.17
CA LYS A 725 -0.88 19.04 -19.12
C LYS A 725 -0.99 17.52 -19.26
N ALA A 726 0.03 16.77 -18.82
CA ALA A 726 0.03 15.31 -18.79
C ALA A 726 -0.44 14.74 -17.44
N MET A 727 -0.73 15.60 -16.45
CA MET A 727 -1.10 15.19 -15.11
C MET A 727 -2.58 14.84 -14.99
N TYR A 728 -2.86 13.95 -14.05
CA TYR A 728 -4.17 13.61 -13.52
C TYR A 728 -4.09 13.61 -12.00
N LEU A 729 -5.23 13.79 -11.35
CA LEU A 729 -5.33 13.80 -9.89
C LEU A 729 -6.13 12.61 -9.38
N THR A 730 -5.87 12.24 -8.14
CA THR A 730 -6.75 11.42 -7.31
C THR A 730 -6.66 11.92 -5.87
N PHE A 731 -7.79 11.92 -5.16
CA PHE A 731 -7.88 12.51 -3.82
C PHE A 731 -8.16 11.49 -2.73
N GLN A 732 -7.67 11.78 -1.53
CA GLN A 732 -8.03 11.02 -0.33
C GLN A 732 -8.63 11.96 0.71
N GLU A 733 -9.91 11.78 0.99
CA GLU A 733 -10.63 12.51 2.03
C GLU A 733 -10.67 11.70 3.33
N TYR A 734 -10.32 12.35 4.45
CA TYR A 734 -10.46 11.76 5.79
C TYR A 734 -10.92 12.80 6.79
N PHE A 735 -12.14 12.61 7.30
CA PHE A 735 -12.78 13.58 8.19
C PHE A 735 -13.35 12.89 9.42
N GLU A 736 -13.66 13.70 10.42
CA GLU A 736 -14.43 13.32 11.57
C GLU A 736 -15.79 12.73 11.20
N LYS A 737 -16.39 11.98 12.13
CA LYS A 737 -17.77 11.51 11.94
C LYS A 737 -18.71 12.71 11.89
N LEU A 738 -19.43 12.86 10.78
CA LEU A 738 -20.20 14.08 10.49
C LEU A 738 -21.46 14.22 11.37
N ARG A 739 -22.16 13.11 11.67
CA ARG A 739 -23.39 13.09 12.49
C ARG A 739 -24.47 14.01 11.91
N ASP A 740 -25.55 14.22 12.66
CA ASP A 740 -26.59 15.20 12.32
C ASP A 740 -26.19 16.62 12.82
N VAL A 741 -25.07 17.13 12.32
CA VAL A 741 -24.48 18.43 12.76
C VAL A 741 -24.00 19.21 11.53
N PRO A 742 -24.72 20.27 11.10
CA PRO A 742 -24.41 21.00 9.86
C PRO A 742 -22.98 21.52 9.74
N GLU A 743 -22.36 21.95 10.84
CA GLU A 743 -20.99 22.46 10.88
C GLU A 743 -19.96 21.39 10.49
N ARG A 744 -20.18 20.14 10.94
CA ARG A 744 -19.30 19.03 10.59
C ARG A 744 -19.36 18.73 9.09
N TRP A 745 -20.53 18.85 8.47
CA TRP A 745 -20.70 18.73 7.01
C TRP A 745 -20.12 19.92 6.24
N GLY A 746 -20.01 21.08 6.89
CA GLY A 746 -19.35 22.27 6.33
C GLY A 746 -17.87 22.03 5.99
N LYS A 747 -17.15 21.29 6.84
CA LYS A 747 -15.71 21.02 6.66
C LYS A 747 -15.37 20.29 5.35
N PRO A 748 -15.94 19.10 5.04
CA PRO A 748 -15.69 18.45 3.75
C PRO A 748 -16.28 19.24 2.58
N THR A 749 -17.38 19.97 2.77
CA THR A 749 -17.94 20.84 1.71
C THR A 749 -16.94 21.91 1.29
N ALA A 750 -16.34 22.64 2.25
CA ALA A 750 -15.33 23.65 1.97
C ALA A 750 -14.08 23.05 1.31
N ALA A 751 -13.58 21.91 1.82
CA ALA A 751 -12.41 21.24 1.27
C ALA A 751 -12.62 20.77 -0.18
N VAL A 752 -13.73 20.08 -0.47
CA VAL A 752 -14.02 19.58 -1.82
C VAL A 752 -14.22 20.74 -2.80
N LEU A 753 -14.84 21.85 -2.38
CA LEU A 753 -14.93 23.06 -3.20
C LEU A 753 -13.56 23.69 -3.48
N GLY A 754 -12.66 23.73 -2.49
CA GLY A 754 -11.28 24.20 -2.67
C GLY A 754 -10.51 23.38 -3.69
N ALA A 755 -10.58 22.05 -3.56
CA ALA A 755 -9.98 21.13 -4.52
C ALA A 755 -10.61 21.23 -5.92
N LEU A 756 -11.94 21.46 -6.00
CA LEU A 756 -12.62 21.71 -7.27
C LEU A 756 -12.12 22.99 -7.93
N MET A 757 -11.98 24.10 -7.21
CA MET A 757 -11.46 25.35 -7.78
C MET A 757 -10.03 25.17 -8.30
N ALA A 758 -9.16 24.48 -7.55
CA ALA A 758 -7.81 24.17 -8.01
C ALA A 758 -7.79 23.34 -9.30
N GLN A 759 -8.68 22.34 -9.43
CA GLN A 759 -8.81 21.56 -10.66
C GLN A 759 -9.20 22.44 -11.87
N LEU A 760 -10.16 23.35 -11.68
CA LEU A 760 -10.63 24.25 -12.74
C LEU A 760 -9.54 25.26 -13.15
N ASP A 761 -8.89 25.86 -12.17
CA ASP A 761 -7.84 26.86 -12.34
C ASP A 761 -6.60 26.30 -13.03
N LEU A 762 -6.17 25.10 -12.60
CA LEU A 762 -5.00 24.43 -13.15
C LEU A 762 -5.30 23.64 -14.41
N GLY A 763 -6.57 23.39 -14.74
CA GLY A 763 -6.97 22.56 -15.86
C GLY A 763 -6.53 21.10 -15.73
N ILE A 764 -6.52 20.56 -14.51
CA ILE A 764 -6.13 19.17 -14.18
C ILE A 764 -7.30 18.54 -13.43
N GLY A 765 -7.77 17.38 -13.89
CA GLY A 765 -8.94 16.73 -13.28
C GLY A 765 -8.57 15.62 -12.32
N SER A 766 -9.32 15.53 -11.22
CA SER A 766 -9.36 14.33 -10.39
C SER A 766 -10.25 13.28 -11.02
N ILE A 767 -9.68 12.12 -11.33
CA ILE A 767 -10.35 11.02 -12.03
C ILE A 767 -10.50 9.78 -11.16
N GLY A 768 -10.20 9.93 -9.87
CA GLY A 768 -10.50 8.97 -8.82
C GLY A 768 -10.35 9.60 -7.46
N GLY A 769 -10.59 8.79 -6.44
CA GLY A 769 -10.40 9.16 -5.06
C GLY A 769 -11.08 8.17 -4.13
N LYS A 770 -10.98 8.43 -2.84
CA LYS A 770 -11.59 7.61 -1.79
C LYS A 770 -11.85 8.48 -0.57
N ASP A 771 -13.00 8.29 0.06
CA ASP A 771 -13.37 9.00 1.26
C ASP A 771 -13.48 8.11 2.51
N SER A 772 -13.23 8.70 3.68
CA SER A 772 -13.38 8.07 4.98
C SER A 772 -13.95 9.05 6.00
N MET A 773 -15.19 8.83 6.44
CA MET A 773 -15.94 9.75 7.31
C MET A 773 -16.09 9.23 8.74
N SER A 774 -15.10 8.48 9.23
CA SER A 774 -15.13 7.77 10.53
C SER A 774 -14.00 8.19 11.49
N GLY A 775 -13.38 9.34 11.26
CA GLY A 775 -12.22 9.83 12.00
C GLY A 775 -12.54 10.42 13.37
N SER A 776 -13.30 9.72 14.20
CA SER A 776 -13.59 10.14 15.59
C SER A 776 -13.36 8.99 16.58
N PHE A 777 -12.82 9.31 17.75
CA PHE A 777 -12.68 8.38 18.88
C PHE A 777 -13.08 9.09 20.16
N GLU A 778 -14.14 8.59 20.82
CA GLU A 778 -14.80 9.30 21.94
C GLU A 778 -15.13 10.76 21.57
N ASN A 779 -14.45 11.73 22.19
CA ASN A 779 -14.60 13.17 21.96
C ASN A 779 -13.47 13.78 21.12
N LEU A 780 -12.56 12.96 20.59
CA LEU A 780 -11.46 13.40 19.73
C LEU A 780 -11.85 13.20 18.27
N ASP A 781 -11.46 14.15 17.44
CA ASP A 781 -11.65 14.14 16.00
C ASP A 781 -10.29 14.26 15.30
N VAL A 782 -10.15 13.60 14.15
CA VAL A 782 -8.99 13.78 13.27
C VAL A 782 -9.00 15.18 12.67
N PRO A 783 -7.82 15.75 12.31
CA PRO A 783 -7.82 16.97 11.53
C PRO A 783 -8.55 16.74 10.20
N PRO A 784 -9.34 17.72 9.71
CA PRO A 784 -9.83 17.70 8.33
C PRO A 784 -8.68 17.37 7.37
N THR A 785 -8.88 16.41 6.48
CA THR A 785 -7.81 15.89 5.63
C THR A 785 -8.31 15.73 4.20
N LEU A 786 -7.63 16.38 3.26
CA LEU A 786 -7.73 16.13 1.83
C LEU A 786 -6.32 16.10 1.27
N VAL A 787 -5.85 14.89 0.95
CA VAL A 787 -4.54 14.67 0.33
C VAL A 787 -4.73 14.62 -1.18
N SER A 788 -3.92 15.41 -1.90
CA SER A 788 -3.89 15.37 -3.36
C SER A 788 -2.72 14.53 -3.84
N PHE A 789 -2.99 13.59 -4.74
CA PHE A 789 -1.97 12.86 -5.49
C PHE A 789 -2.01 13.30 -6.95
N ALA A 790 -0.92 13.87 -7.44
CA ALA A 790 -0.73 14.18 -8.85
C ALA A 790 0.12 13.09 -9.50
N THR A 791 -0.27 12.62 -10.68
CA THR A 791 0.48 11.64 -11.45
C THR A 791 0.39 11.90 -12.94
N GLY A 792 1.43 11.53 -13.69
CA GLY A 792 1.47 11.70 -15.13
C GLY A 792 2.67 11.00 -15.76
N LEU A 793 2.72 11.03 -17.09
CA LEU A 793 3.85 10.49 -17.85
C LEU A 793 4.75 11.60 -18.39
N GLY A 794 6.04 11.32 -18.49
CA GLY A 794 7.05 12.20 -19.04
C GLY A 794 8.14 11.44 -19.80
N LYS A 795 9.25 12.13 -20.06
CA LYS A 795 10.42 11.57 -20.73
C LYS A 795 11.65 11.65 -19.82
N LEU A 796 12.47 10.60 -19.87
CA LEU A 796 13.62 10.41 -18.99
C LEU A 796 14.60 11.59 -19.01
N ASP A 797 14.85 12.18 -20.18
CA ASP A 797 15.77 13.30 -20.40
C ASP A 797 15.28 14.63 -19.81
N ARG A 798 14.03 14.70 -19.38
CA ARG A 798 13.44 15.89 -18.74
C ARG A 798 13.39 15.78 -17.21
N ILE A 799 13.79 14.65 -16.63
CA ILE A 799 13.66 14.43 -15.19
C ILE A 799 14.77 15.16 -14.45
N VAL A 800 14.38 15.98 -13.47
CA VAL A 800 15.25 16.79 -12.63
C VAL A 800 15.07 16.38 -11.17
N SER A 801 16.15 16.35 -10.41
CA SER A 801 16.11 16.04 -8.97
C SER A 801 16.47 17.29 -8.13
N PRO A 802 16.10 17.32 -6.84
CA PRO A 802 16.12 18.57 -6.07
C PRO A 802 17.46 18.90 -5.39
N GLU A 803 18.42 17.97 -5.31
CA GLU A 803 19.70 18.25 -4.67
C GLU A 803 20.59 19.16 -5.52
N PHE A 804 21.27 20.12 -4.88
CA PHE A 804 22.22 20.99 -5.57
C PHE A 804 23.32 20.17 -6.23
N LYS A 805 23.63 20.47 -7.49
CA LYS A 805 24.54 19.68 -8.34
C LYS A 805 25.96 20.21 -8.27
N HIS A 806 26.13 21.52 -8.36
CA HIS A 806 27.43 22.16 -8.50
C HIS A 806 27.70 23.12 -7.34
N THR A 807 28.98 23.40 -7.10
CA THR A 807 29.41 24.52 -6.26
C THR A 807 29.63 25.75 -7.14
N ASN A 808 29.38 26.95 -6.60
CA ASN A 808 29.43 28.22 -7.34
C ASN A 808 28.40 28.31 -8.49
N SER A 809 27.25 27.66 -8.35
CA SER A 809 26.07 27.82 -9.19
C SER A 809 25.15 28.92 -8.65
N PHE A 810 24.22 29.39 -9.47
CA PHE A 810 23.25 30.42 -9.10
C PHE A 810 21.91 29.84 -8.68
N LEU A 811 21.35 30.40 -7.62
CA LEU A 811 20.04 30.06 -7.09
C LEU A 811 19.03 31.16 -7.41
N TRP A 812 17.88 30.76 -7.93
CA TRP A 812 16.78 31.66 -8.28
C TRP A 812 15.47 31.20 -7.65
N LEU A 813 14.65 32.16 -7.25
CA LEU A 813 13.28 31.96 -6.80
C LEU A 813 12.32 32.43 -7.89
N VAL A 814 11.48 31.52 -8.37
CA VAL A 814 10.39 31.82 -9.29
C VAL A 814 9.10 31.71 -8.51
N SER A 815 8.36 32.81 -8.35
CA SER A 815 7.17 32.87 -7.50
C SER A 815 5.95 33.38 -8.26
N PRO A 816 4.75 32.81 -8.03
CA PRO A 816 3.54 33.41 -8.51
C PRO A 816 3.20 34.64 -7.67
N LYS A 817 2.31 35.48 -8.19
CA LYS A 817 1.55 36.43 -7.39
C LYS A 817 0.57 35.67 -6.52
N TYR A 818 0.24 36.24 -5.36
CA TYR A 818 -0.66 35.62 -4.39
C TYR A 818 -1.95 36.44 -4.27
N GLN A 819 -3.03 35.73 -3.95
CA GLN A 819 -4.32 36.31 -3.63
C GLN A 819 -4.26 37.08 -2.29
N SER A 820 -5.37 37.67 -1.87
CA SER A 820 -5.43 38.53 -0.68
C SER A 820 -5.10 37.81 0.64
N ASP A 821 -5.15 36.48 0.66
CA ASP A 821 -4.74 35.67 1.82
C ASP A 821 -3.22 35.55 1.97
N GLY A 822 -2.46 35.98 0.96
CA GLY A 822 -1.00 35.97 0.94
C GLY A 822 -0.36 34.60 0.76
N VAL A 823 -1.14 33.53 0.55
CA VAL A 823 -0.62 32.15 0.45
C VAL A 823 -1.17 31.42 -0.77
N THR A 824 -2.40 31.69 -1.20
CA THR A 824 -2.98 31.07 -2.39
C THR A 824 -2.48 31.77 -3.64
N PRO A 825 -1.86 31.06 -4.60
CA PRO A 825 -1.43 31.68 -5.86
C PRO A 825 -2.60 32.24 -6.68
N GLU A 826 -2.34 33.33 -7.41
CA GLU A 826 -3.22 33.76 -8.48
C GLU A 826 -3.17 32.73 -9.62
N PRO A 827 -4.31 32.19 -10.11
CA PRO A 827 -4.32 31.07 -11.06
C PRO A 827 -3.47 31.29 -12.31
N GLN A 828 -3.66 32.44 -12.97
CA GLN A 828 -2.93 32.77 -14.19
C GLN A 828 -1.44 33.01 -13.95
N SER A 829 -1.07 33.50 -12.76
CA SER A 829 0.33 33.67 -12.37
C SER A 829 1.00 32.31 -12.17
N LEU A 830 0.34 31.40 -11.45
CA LEU A 830 0.84 30.04 -11.21
C LEU A 830 1.00 29.25 -12.52
N LEU A 831 0.04 29.35 -13.44
CA LEU A 831 0.17 28.71 -14.77
C LEU A 831 1.42 29.20 -15.52
N LYS A 832 1.72 30.51 -15.48
CA LYS A 832 2.94 31.06 -16.10
C LYS A 832 4.22 30.57 -15.41
N VAL A 833 4.21 30.44 -14.09
CA VAL A 833 5.34 29.86 -13.34
C VAL A 833 5.57 28.41 -13.75
N LEU A 834 4.51 27.59 -13.81
CA LEU A 834 4.61 26.18 -14.21
C LEU A 834 5.11 26.05 -15.66
N ASP A 835 4.58 26.86 -16.58
CA ASP A 835 5.04 26.88 -17.97
C ASP A 835 6.53 27.30 -18.07
N PHE A 836 6.96 28.32 -17.29
CA PHE A 836 8.35 28.75 -17.22
C PHE A 836 9.28 27.63 -16.75
N ILE A 837 8.93 26.95 -15.66
CA ILE A 837 9.74 25.85 -15.12
C ILE A 837 9.84 24.71 -16.13
N GLN A 838 8.73 24.30 -16.74
CA GLN A 838 8.73 23.23 -17.73
C GLN A 838 9.54 23.55 -18.99
N GLU A 839 9.48 24.80 -19.45
CA GLU A 839 10.25 25.28 -20.59
C GLU A 839 11.76 25.21 -20.30
N HIS A 840 12.20 25.71 -19.14
CA HIS A 840 13.62 25.79 -18.80
C HIS A 840 14.21 24.42 -18.41
N ILE A 841 13.41 23.51 -17.84
CA ILE A 841 13.78 22.09 -17.73
C ILE A 841 13.98 21.50 -19.13
N GLY A 842 13.05 21.76 -20.06
CA GLY A 842 13.15 21.29 -21.44
C GLY A 842 14.36 21.82 -22.22
N TYR A 843 14.88 23.00 -21.83
CA TYR A 843 16.14 23.56 -22.37
C TYR A 843 17.40 22.98 -21.74
N GLY A 844 17.28 22.20 -20.65
CA GLY A 844 18.41 21.64 -19.93
C GLY A 844 19.24 22.66 -19.15
N VAL A 845 18.68 23.84 -18.83
CA VAL A 845 19.38 24.90 -18.08
C VAL A 845 19.18 24.81 -16.56
N ILE A 846 18.13 24.12 -16.12
CA ILE A 846 17.85 23.88 -14.69
C ILE A 846 18.60 22.62 -14.28
N LEU A 847 19.56 22.77 -13.36
CA LEU A 847 20.38 21.68 -12.81
C LEU A 847 19.64 20.90 -11.71
N SER A 848 18.93 21.64 -10.86
CA SER A 848 18.08 21.13 -9.80
C SER A 848 16.87 22.03 -9.59
N ALA A 849 15.75 21.46 -9.16
CA ALA A 849 14.50 22.18 -8.90
C ALA A 849 13.76 21.61 -7.70
N SER A 850 13.22 22.51 -6.87
CA SER A 850 12.42 22.18 -5.69
C SER A 850 11.31 23.22 -5.46
N THR A 851 10.28 22.86 -4.69
CA THR A 851 9.16 23.76 -4.35
C THR A 851 8.95 23.78 -2.83
N PRO A 852 8.74 24.95 -2.19
CA PRO A 852 8.44 25.03 -0.77
C PRO A 852 7.01 24.56 -0.45
N GLY A 853 6.87 24.02 0.76
CA GLY A 853 5.62 23.52 1.34
C GLY A 853 5.56 23.89 2.82
N TYR A 854 5.25 22.92 3.69
CA TYR A 854 5.12 23.10 5.14
C TYR A 854 6.29 23.88 5.79
N GLY A 855 7.55 23.44 5.61
CA GLY A 855 8.73 24.08 6.18
C GLY A 855 9.27 25.27 5.38
N CYS A 856 8.47 25.82 4.46
CA CYS A 856 8.77 27.04 3.72
C CYS A 856 10.04 26.93 2.86
N LEU A 857 10.61 28.07 2.46
CA LEU A 857 11.83 28.14 1.66
C LEU A 857 13.06 27.64 2.43
N ALA A 858 13.10 27.88 3.75
CA ALA A 858 14.17 27.43 4.64
C ALA A 858 14.38 25.91 4.57
N GLU A 859 13.31 25.12 4.69
CA GLU A 859 13.38 23.66 4.61
C GLU A 859 13.92 23.20 3.27
N GLN A 860 13.44 23.79 2.17
CA GLN A 860 13.81 23.32 0.82
C GLN A 860 15.25 23.62 0.49
N LEU A 861 15.76 24.81 0.83
CA LEU A 861 17.17 25.14 0.64
C LEU A 861 18.07 24.21 1.45
N PHE A 862 17.72 23.97 2.72
CA PHE A 862 18.43 23.03 3.58
C PHE A 862 18.43 21.60 3.00
N LYS A 863 17.26 21.07 2.64
CA LYS A 863 17.13 19.71 2.08
C LYS A 863 17.85 19.57 0.73
N SER A 864 17.88 20.61 -0.10
CA SER A 864 18.60 20.61 -1.38
C SER A 864 20.12 20.55 -1.19
N ALA A 865 20.64 21.05 -0.07
CA ALA A 865 22.07 21.06 0.26
C ALA A 865 22.63 19.70 0.76
N VAL A 866 21.84 18.95 1.54
CA VAL A 866 22.36 17.80 2.33
C VAL A 866 22.83 16.61 1.49
N GLY A 867 22.19 16.34 0.35
CA GLY A 867 22.44 15.14 -0.47
C GLY A 867 23.83 15.11 -1.09
N ASN A 868 24.38 16.28 -1.44
CA ASN A 868 25.73 16.44 -1.99
C ASN A 868 26.68 17.17 -1.04
N ARG A 869 26.18 17.62 0.13
CA ARG A 869 26.89 18.46 1.09
C ARG A 869 27.46 19.73 0.46
N ILE A 870 26.59 20.46 -0.24
CA ILE A 870 26.91 21.73 -0.90
C ILE A 870 26.30 22.86 -0.09
N GLY A 871 27.10 23.84 0.33
CA GLY A 871 26.58 25.02 1.02
C GLY A 871 25.89 26.00 0.09
N PHE A 872 25.28 27.03 0.65
CA PHE A 872 24.60 28.07 -0.14
C PHE A 872 24.49 29.40 0.61
N GLY A 873 24.60 30.51 -0.12
CA GLY A 873 24.45 31.86 0.43
C GLY A 873 23.35 32.62 -0.27
N LEU A 874 22.56 33.36 0.51
CA LEU A 874 21.55 34.28 0.01
C LEU A 874 22.08 35.71 -0.04
N VAL A 875 21.55 36.52 -0.94
CA VAL A 875 21.83 37.96 -0.99
C VAL A 875 21.43 38.64 0.32
N ASN A 876 22.21 39.63 0.76
CA ASN A 876 22.01 40.28 2.07
C ASN A 876 20.65 40.98 2.18
N GLU A 877 20.10 41.42 1.06
CA GLU A 877 18.80 42.09 0.96
C GLU A 877 17.62 41.11 1.08
N PHE A 878 17.86 39.79 1.06
CA PHE A 878 16.79 38.80 1.18
C PHE A 878 16.22 38.80 2.62
N PRO A 879 14.92 39.10 2.83
CA PRO A 879 14.37 39.20 4.17
C PRO A 879 14.32 37.84 4.88
N LEU A 880 14.84 37.78 6.11
CA LEU A 880 14.85 36.56 6.93
C LEU A 880 13.45 35.95 7.08
N GLU A 881 12.42 36.76 7.31
CA GLU A 881 11.04 36.27 7.50
C GLU A 881 10.49 35.56 6.26
N ARG A 882 10.95 35.91 5.05
CA ARG A 882 10.53 35.21 3.83
C ARG A 882 11.05 33.77 3.74
N LEU A 883 12.10 33.43 4.49
CA LEU A 883 12.56 32.03 4.57
C LEU A 883 11.56 31.13 5.30
N PHE A 884 10.81 31.70 6.25
CA PHE A 884 9.89 31.00 7.14
C PHE A 884 8.42 31.33 6.87
N SER A 885 8.13 31.91 5.70
CA SER A 885 6.76 32.21 5.24
C SER A 885 6.33 31.20 4.17
N LEU A 886 5.05 30.81 4.19
CA LEU A 886 4.49 29.93 3.17
C LEU A 886 4.60 30.57 1.78
N ALA A 887 5.00 29.78 0.78
CA ALA A 887 5.25 30.26 -0.59
C ALA A 887 4.81 29.22 -1.64
N TYR A 888 3.64 28.61 -1.45
CA TYR A 888 3.13 27.55 -2.33
C TYR A 888 3.09 28.00 -3.80
N GLY A 889 3.46 27.11 -4.71
CA GLY A 889 3.54 27.42 -6.13
C GLY A 889 4.84 28.10 -6.57
N SER A 890 5.74 28.44 -5.64
CA SER A 890 7.08 28.95 -5.97
C SER A 890 8.06 27.81 -6.25
N PHE A 891 9.16 28.11 -6.93
CA PHE A 891 10.23 27.16 -7.24
C PHE A 891 11.59 27.76 -6.90
N VAL A 892 12.44 26.95 -6.26
CA VAL A 892 13.87 27.21 -6.19
C VAL A 892 14.53 26.42 -7.31
N ILE A 893 15.30 27.11 -8.13
CA ILE A 893 16.06 26.48 -9.22
C ILE A 893 17.54 26.81 -9.08
N GLU A 894 18.37 25.81 -9.36
CA GLU A 894 19.81 25.96 -9.52
C GLU A 894 20.15 25.96 -11.02
N VAL A 895 21.01 26.89 -11.41
CA VAL A 895 21.50 27.01 -12.78
C VAL A 895 23.01 27.28 -12.77
N ASP A 896 23.70 26.91 -13.85
CA ASP A 896 25.14 27.19 -13.97
C ASP A 896 25.43 28.71 -13.93
N ASP A 897 26.61 29.07 -13.42
CA ASP A 897 27.12 30.45 -13.48
C ASP A 897 27.12 30.96 -14.92
N GLY A 898 26.73 32.22 -15.10
CA GLY A 898 26.58 32.86 -16.41
C GLY A 898 25.33 32.45 -17.20
N THR A 899 24.51 31.52 -16.71
CA THR A 899 23.22 31.19 -17.33
C THR A 899 22.28 32.38 -17.25
N PHE A 900 21.78 32.82 -18.41
CA PHE A 900 20.80 33.89 -18.47
C PHE A 900 19.42 33.41 -18.03
N ILE A 901 18.92 33.97 -16.92
CA ILE A 901 17.56 33.77 -16.44
C ILE A 901 16.77 35.06 -16.67
N PRO A 902 15.71 35.04 -17.50
CA PRO A 902 14.95 36.26 -17.80
C PRO A 902 14.16 36.71 -16.56
N THR A 903 14.50 37.89 -16.04
CA THR A 903 13.89 38.46 -14.82
C THR A 903 12.71 39.39 -15.08
N ASP A 904 12.66 40.04 -16.24
CA ASP A 904 11.55 40.90 -16.64
C ASP A 904 10.41 40.05 -17.23
N ARG A 905 9.46 39.65 -16.37
CA ARG A 905 8.35 38.77 -16.74
C ARG A 905 7.03 39.35 -16.28
N GLU A 906 6.06 39.39 -17.20
CA GLU A 906 4.73 39.90 -16.88
C GLU A 906 3.91 38.86 -16.12
N GLY A 907 3.59 39.17 -14.87
CA GLY A 907 2.57 38.45 -14.10
C GLY A 907 3.09 37.36 -13.16
N PHE A 908 4.39 37.22 -12.96
CA PHE A 908 5.03 36.41 -11.90
C PHE A 908 6.42 36.97 -11.62
N ASP A 909 7.02 36.58 -10.49
CA ASP A 909 8.29 37.14 -10.02
C ASP A 909 9.44 36.14 -10.24
N VAL A 910 10.59 36.63 -10.72
CA VAL A 910 11.84 35.87 -10.83
C VAL A 910 12.93 36.64 -10.12
N GLN A 911 13.38 36.13 -8.98
CA GLN A 911 14.31 36.78 -8.08
C GLN A 911 15.61 35.98 -7.95
N TYR A 912 16.74 36.64 -8.12
CA TYR A 912 18.03 36.06 -7.77
C TYR A 912 18.13 35.91 -6.24
N LEU A 913 18.31 34.67 -5.77
CA LEU A 913 18.43 34.38 -4.34
C LEU A 913 19.87 34.49 -3.86
N GLY A 914 20.84 34.06 -4.67
CA GLY A 914 22.23 33.92 -4.27
C GLY A 914 22.88 32.74 -5.00
N GLY A 915 23.78 32.01 -4.35
CA GLY A 915 24.53 30.92 -5.00
C GLY A 915 25.01 29.82 -4.07
N THR A 916 25.42 28.70 -4.65
CA THR A 916 25.97 27.55 -3.92
C THR A 916 27.46 27.75 -3.60
N SER A 917 27.97 27.01 -2.61
CA SER A 917 29.35 27.10 -2.13
C SER A 917 29.94 25.72 -1.85
N ALA A 918 31.27 25.62 -1.97
CA ALA A 918 32.01 24.44 -1.59
C ALA A 918 32.15 24.27 -0.06
N GLU A 919 32.07 25.36 0.69
CA GLU A 919 31.99 25.28 2.15
C GLU A 919 30.58 24.83 2.54
N TYR A 920 30.47 23.81 3.39
CA TYR A 920 29.18 23.24 3.79
C TYR A 920 28.51 24.08 4.88
N LYS A 921 28.15 25.30 4.51
CA LYS A 921 27.54 26.31 5.37
C LYS A 921 26.40 27.01 4.66
N MET A 922 25.53 27.66 5.42
CA MET A 922 24.54 28.57 4.88
C MET A 922 24.76 30.01 5.35
N TRP A 923 24.52 30.97 4.45
CA TRP A 923 24.55 32.41 4.75
C TRP A 923 23.22 33.07 4.43
N ALA A 924 22.61 33.75 5.40
CA ALA A 924 21.41 34.55 5.19
C ALA A 924 21.34 35.70 6.19
N ALA A 925 20.87 36.87 5.75
CA ALA A 925 20.70 38.06 6.60
C ALA A 925 21.95 38.42 7.44
N GLY A 926 23.15 38.26 6.86
CA GLY A 926 24.43 38.54 7.53
C GLY A 926 24.85 37.52 8.61
N GLN A 927 24.14 36.40 8.75
CA GLN A 927 24.47 35.30 9.66
C GLN A 927 24.97 34.09 8.88
N GLU A 928 25.94 33.37 9.45
CA GLU A 928 26.53 32.14 8.91
C GLU A 928 26.22 30.99 9.85
N LEU A 929 25.77 29.85 9.31
CA LEU A 929 25.51 28.62 10.07
C LEU A 929 26.23 27.43 9.44
N ASP A 930 26.73 26.53 10.29
CA ASP A 930 27.27 25.24 9.85
C ASP A 930 26.11 24.29 9.49
N LEU A 931 26.07 23.83 8.24
CA LEU A 931 25.05 22.89 7.80
C LEU A 931 25.25 21.49 8.40
N ALA A 932 26.46 21.14 8.85
CA ALA A 932 26.72 19.87 9.51
C ALA A 932 25.99 19.76 10.86
N GLU A 933 25.94 20.84 11.64
CA GLU A 933 25.22 20.88 12.91
C GLU A 933 23.70 20.76 12.71
N LEU A 934 23.16 21.49 11.72
CA LEU A 934 21.74 21.40 11.35
C LEU A 934 21.39 20.02 10.78
N GLN A 935 22.28 19.41 9.99
CA GLN A 935 22.10 18.06 9.46
C GLN A 935 22.04 17.03 10.59
N GLU A 936 22.91 17.12 11.59
CA GLU A 936 22.85 16.20 12.73
C GLU A 936 21.53 16.34 13.50
N ALA A 937 21.11 17.57 13.81
CA ALA A 937 19.83 17.83 14.47
C ALA A 937 18.63 17.30 13.66
N TRP A 938 18.68 17.45 12.34
CA TRP A 938 17.67 16.94 11.41
C TRP A 938 17.62 15.40 11.39
N GLU A 939 18.77 14.74 11.34
CA GLU A 939 18.88 13.27 11.31
C GLU A 939 18.49 12.62 12.65
N GLU A 940 18.79 13.27 13.78
CA GLU A 940 18.49 12.75 15.12
C GLU A 940 16.99 12.84 15.50
N GLY A 941 16.25 13.80 14.92
CA GLY A 941 14.92 14.22 15.37
C GLY A 941 13.90 13.07 15.59
N ILE A 942 13.86 12.07 14.70
CA ILE A 942 12.98 10.90 14.82
C ILE A 942 13.73 9.55 14.82
N GLU A 943 15.07 9.58 14.89
CA GLU A 943 15.92 8.39 14.84
C GLU A 943 15.64 7.42 16.00
N SER A 944 15.19 7.95 17.15
CA SER A 944 14.77 7.12 18.29
C SER A 944 13.58 6.22 17.98
N VAL A 945 12.75 6.56 17.00
CA VAL A 945 11.59 5.77 16.54
C VAL A 945 11.98 4.90 15.34
N PHE A 946 12.69 5.49 14.37
CA PHE A 946 13.12 4.83 13.14
C PHE A 946 14.65 4.94 12.97
N PRO A 947 15.42 4.05 13.63
CA PRO A 947 16.87 4.10 13.55
C PRO A 947 17.38 3.62 12.19
N TYR A 948 18.39 4.32 11.64
CA TYR A 948 19.09 3.89 10.43
C TYR A 948 20.61 4.04 10.51
N ARG A 949 21.13 4.94 11.35
CA ARG A 949 22.56 5.03 11.64
C ARG A 949 22.89 4.08 12.79
N GLN A 950 23.85 3.17 12.58
CA GLN A 950 24.34 2.29 13.65
C GLN A 950 25.44 2.97 14.45
N LYS A 951 25.41 2.83 15.79
CA LYS A 951 26.57 3.11 16.63
C LYS A 951 27.56 1.95 16.51
N GLY A 952 28.68 2.15 15.82
CA GLY A 952 29.71 1.13 15.62
C GLY A 952 30.93 1.66 14.89
N ASP A 953 31.98 0.84 14.79
CA ASP A 953 33.20 1.19 14.08
C ASP A 953 32.93 1.39 12.58
N ALA A 954 33.59 2.36 11.97
CA ALA A 954 33.53 2.56 10.53
C ALA A 954 34.03 1.31 9.81
N VAL A 955 33.14 0.62 9.10
CA VAL A 955 33.51 -0.51 8.24
C VAL A 955 34.12 0.01 6.94
N LYS A 956 35.24 -0.58 6.53
CA LYS A 956 35.90 -0.20 5.27
C LYS A 956 35.03 -0.66 4.10
N ALA A 957 34.67 0.28 3.21
CA ALA A 957 34.03 -0.09 1.96
C ALA A 957 35.01 -0.92 1.12
N GLU A 958 34.67 -2.18 0.87
CA GLU A 958 35.40 -3.03 -0.06
C GLU A 958 34.95 -2.69 -1.48
N THR A 959 35.89 -2.24 -2.31
CA THR A 959 35.66 -2.00 -3.74
C THR A 959 36.33 -3.11 -4.54
N PHE A 960 35.60 -3.69 -5.48
CA PHE A 960 36.10 -4.75 -6.35
C PHE A 960 36.07 -4.27 -7.79
N ASP A 961 37.23 -3.86 -8.31
CA ASP A 961 37.41 -3.61 -9.73
C ASP A 961 37.91 -4.88 -10.44
N VAL A 962 37.05 -5.44 -11.29
CA VAL A 962 37.35 -6.64 -12.10
C VAL A 962 38.52 -6.39 -13.03
N ALA A 963 38.67 -5.16 -13.56
CA ALA A 963 39.74 -4.79 -14.49
C ALA A 963 41.10 -4.69 -13.77
N GLU A 964 41.14 -4.17 -12.54
CA GLU A 964 42.38 -4.07 -11.76
C GLU A 964 42.88 -5.43 -11.26
N LYS A 965 41.99 -6.37 -10.94
CA LYS A 965 42.39 -7.65 -10.31
C LYS A 965 42.86 -8.74 -11.27
N GLY A 966 42.97 -8.47 -12.58
CA GLY A 966 43.62 -9.37 -13.55
C GLY A 966 43.03 -10.79 -13.56
N VAL A 967 41.72 -10.93 -13.33
CA VAL A 967 41.06 -12.24 -13.28
C VAL A 967 41.12 -12.88 -14.67
N SER A 968 41.72 -14.07 -14.75
CA SER A 968 41.72 -14.85 -15.99
C SER A 968 40.29 -15.09 -16.43
N ARG A 969 39.98 -14.85 -17.70
CA ARG A 969 38.70 -15.23 -18.32
C ARG A 969 38.89 -16.62 -18.97
N PRO A 970 38.78 -17.73 -18.23
CA PRO A 970 38.87 -19.05 -18.84
C PRO A 970 37.81 -19.14 -19.94
N ALA A 971 38.22 -19.62 -21.12
CA ALA A 971 37.26 -19.92 -22.17
C ALA A 971 36.42 -21.12 -21.71
N PRO A 972 35.08 -21.08 -21.87
CA PRO A 972 34.22 -22.19 -21.45
C PRO A 972 34.59 -23.45 -22.25
N LEU A 973 34.55 -24.62 -21.59
CA LEU A 973 34.77 -25.91 -22.24
C LEU A 973 33.73 -26.17 -23.34
N VAL A 974 32.51 -25.66 -23.16
CA VAL A 974 31.42 -25.72 -24.14
C VAL A 974 31.18 -24.33 -24.75
N LYS A 975 31.48 -24.20 -26.05
CA LYS A 975 31.25 -22.96 -26.80
C LYS A 975 29.89 -22.99 -27.47
N VAL A 976 28.96 -22.19 -26.96
CA VAL A 976 27.63 -21.97 -27.55
C VAL A 976 27.49 -20.50 -27.97
N PRO A 977 26.92 -20.19 -29.15
CA PRO A 977 26.75 -18.80 -29.60
C PRO A 977 25.85 -17.97 -28.70
N ARG A 978 24.81 -18.59 -28.12
CA ARG A 978 23.89 -18.01 -27.14
C ARG A 978 23.72 -18.99 -25.99
N PRO A 979 24.34 -18.76 -24.82
CA PRO A 979 24.18 -19.64 -23.68
C PRO A 979 22.75 -19.58 -23.18
N ARG A 980 22.19 -20.74 -22.82
CA ARG A 980 20.85 -20.84 -22.23
C ARG A 980 20.92 -20.70 -20.72
N VAL A 981 20.08 -19.82 -20.18
CA VAL A 981 19.96 -19.52 -18.75
C VAL A 981 18.57 -19.96 -18.31
N VAL A 982 18.49 -20.90 -17.37
CA VAL A 982 17.23 -21.25 -16.72
C VAL A 982 17.13 -20.51 -15.39
N ILE A 983 16.01 -19.82 -15.19
CA ILE A 983 15.72 -19.01 -14.00
C ILE A 983 14.52 -19.65 -13.29
N PRO A 984 14.73 -20.53 -12.28
CA PRO A 984 13.61 -21.04 -11.50
C PRO A 984 12.98 -19.92 -10.68
N VAL A 985 11.65 -19.84 -10.71
CA VAL A 985 10.86 -18.84 -10.02
C VAL A 985 9.97 -19.55 -8.99
N PHE A 986 10.21 -19.27 -7.73
CA PHE A 986 9.46 -19.80 -6.60
C PHE A 986 8.42 -18.77 -6.13
N PRO A 987 7.33 -19.21 -5.47
CA PRO A 987 6.42 -18.31 -4.78
C PRO A 987 7.16 -17.30 -3.89
N GLY A 988 6.99 -16.00 -4.19
CA GLY A 988 7.65 -14.90 -3.49
C GLY A 988 8.94 -14.36 -4.16
N ASN A 989 9.48 -15.03 -5.20
CA ASN A 989 10.47 -14.37 -6.06
C ASN A 989 9.83 -13.21 -6.84
N ASN A 990 10.60 -12.14 -7.02
CA ASN A 990 10.14 -10.93 -7.70
C ASN A 990 11.18 -10.25 -8.60
N CYS A 991 12.44 -10.73 -8.63
CA CYS A 991 13.51 -10.19 -9.48
C CYS A 991 13.76 -11.00 -10.77
N GLU A 992 12.85 -11.90 -11.15
CA GLU A 992 13.05 -12.83 -12.28
C GLU A 992 13.11 -12.11 -13.62
N TYR A 993 12.32 -11.05 -13.81
CA TYR A 993 12.33 -10.25 -15.05
C TYR A 993 13.61 -9.43 -15.18
N ASP A 994 14.06 -8.79 -14.09
CA ASP A 994 15.30 -8.02 -14.07
C ASP A 994 16.51 -8.93 -14.37
N SER A 995 16.51 -10.13 -13.77
CA SER A 995 17.54 -11.15 -14.01
C SER A 995 17.55 -11.59 -15.47
N ALA A 996 16.39 -11.90 -16.05
CA ALA A 996 16.27 -12.30 -17.44
C ALA A 996 16.77 -11.19 -18.39
N ALA A 997 16.30 -9.95 -18.19
CA ALA A 997 16.68 -8.80 -19.00
C ALA A 997 18.19 -8.51 -18.94
N ALA A 998 18.83 -8.69 -17.77
CA ALA A 998 20.28 -8.54 -17.63
C ALA A 998 21.07 -9.56 -18.47
N PHE A 999 20.63 -10.83 -18.48
CA PHE A 999 21.24 -11.89 -19.29
C PHE A 999 21.00 -11.70 -20.80
N GLU A 1000 19.79 -11.32 -21.19
CA GLU A 1000 19.42 -11.08 -22.59
C GLU A 1000 20.22 -9.91 -23.19
N ARG A 1001 20.47 -8.86 -22.41
CA ARG A 1001 21.28 -7.70 -22.81
C ARG A 1001 22.71 -8.08 -23.21
N VAL A 1002 23.27 -9.13 -22.62
CA VAL A 1002 24.60 -9.66 -22.94
C VAL A 1002 24.57 -10.83 -23.94
N GLY A 1003 23.40 -11.12 -24.53
CA GLY A 1003 23.22 -12.06 -25.63
C GLY A 1003 22.86 -13.50 -25.24
N ALA A 1004 22.52 -13.75 -23.97
CA ALA A 1004 22.06 -15.07 -23.53
C ALA A 1004 20.56 -15.29 -23.84
N GLU A 1005 20.14 -16.55 -23.91
CA GLU A 1005 18.73 -16.94 -23.99
C GLU A 1005 18.22 -17.26 -22.57
N ALA A 1006 17.54 -16.31 -21.94
CA ALA A 1006 16.97 -16.49 -20.62
C ALA A 1006 15.56 -17.11 -20.69
N LYS A 1007 15.28 -18.05 -19.78
CA LYS A 1007 13.96 -18.65 -19.61
C LYS A 1007 13.59 -18.70 -18.14
N THR A 1008 12.55 -17.97 -17.77
CA THR A 1008 11.90 -18.12 -16.46
C THR A 1008 11.10 -19.42 -16.40
N PHE A 1009 11.28 -20.19 -15.33
CA PHE A 1009 10.63 -21.48 -15.11
C PHE A 1009 9.89 -21.48 -13.77
N ILE A 1010 8.57 -21.57 -13.80
CA ILE A 1010 7.74 -21.43 -12.60
C ILE A 1010 7.67 -22.77 -11.88
N ILE A 1011 7.95 -22.77 -10.57
CA ILE A 1011 7.79 -23.95 -9.73
C ILE A 1011 6.35 -23.99 -9.22
N ASN A 1012 5.59 -24.98 -9.67
CA ASN A 1012 4.23 -25.22 -9.19
C ASN A 1012 4.27 -26.15 -7.95
N ASN A 1013 3.60 -25.72 -6.88
CA ASN A 1013 3.52 -26.44 -5.62
C ASN A 1013 2.09 -26.58 -5.08
N LEU A 1014 1.07 -26.48 -5.95
CA LEU A 1014 -0.34 -26.63 -5.55
C LEU A 1014 -0.63 -28.03 -5.01
N THR A 1015 -0.13 -29.07 -5.68
CA THR A 1015 -0.33 -30.47 -5.31
C THR A 1015 1.00 -31.24 -5.26
N PRO A 1016 1.06 -32.39 -4.58
CA PRO A 1016 2.23 -33.26 -4.60
C PRO A 1016 2.65 -33.66 -6.04
N GLU A 1017 1.68 -33.94 -6.90
CA GLU A 1017 1.90 -34.29 -8.31
C GLU A 1017 2.52 -33.12 -9.08
N ALA A 1018 2.03 -31.90 -8.87
CA ALA A 1018 2.56 -30.71 -9.52
C ALA A 1018 4.01 -30.40 -9.09
N VAL A 1019 4.38 -30.70 -7.83
CA VAL A 1019 5.77 -30.62 -7.36
C VAL A 1019 6.65 -31.65 -8.09
N ALA A 1020 6.19 -32.88 -8.22
CA ALA A 1020 6.92 -33.93 -8.93
C ALA A 1020 7.09 -33.59 -10.42
N GLU A 1021 6.05 -33.08 -11.08
CA GLU A 1021 6.09 -32.60 -12.46
C GLU A 1021 7.06 -31.43 -12.62
N SER A 1022 6.98 -30.42 -11.75
CA SER A 1022 7.89 -29.26 -11.74
C SER A 1022 9.35 -29.69 -11.56
N THR A 1023 9.60 -30.67 -10.68
CA THR A 1023 10.94 -31.24 -10.46
C THR A 1023 11.48 -31.86 -11.75
N LYS A 1024 10.70 -32.73 -12.39
CA LYS A 1024 11.10 -33.41 -13.62
C LYS A 1024 11.34 -32.41 -14.75
N ALA A 1025 10.39 -31.50 -14.99
CA ALA A 1025 10.48 -30.50 -16.04
C ALA A 1025 11.65 -29.53 -15.82
N PHE A 1026 11.91 -29.12 -14.58
CA PHE A 1026 13.08 -28.30 -14.26
C PHE A 1026 14.40 -29.02 -14.56
N VAL A 1027 14.53 -30.30 -14.20
CA VAL A 1027 15.71 -31.11 -14.53
C VAL A 1027 15.94 -31.17 -16.05
N GLU A 1028 14.88 -31.35 -16.84
CA GLU A 1028 14.97 -31.31 -18.30
C GLU A 1028 15.47 -29.96 -18.83
N GLU A 1029 15.05 -28.85 -18.23
CA GLU A 1029 15.53 -27.50 -18.59
C GLU A 1029 16.98 -27.27 -18.15
N VAL A 1030 17.38 -27.73 -16.96
CA VAL A 1030 18.77 -27.69 -16.51
C VAL A 1030 19.70 -28.46 -17.47
N ASN A 1031 19.26 -29.63 -17.95
CA ASN A 1031 20.03 -30.45 -18.90
C ASN A 1031 20.23 -29.75 -20.26
N LYS A 1032 19.31 -28.86 -20.65
CA LYS A 1032 19.41 -28.05 -21.89
C LYS A 1032 20.18 -26.73 -21.69
N SER A 1033 20.38 -26.31 -20.44
CA SER A 1033 20.94 -25.00 -20.08
C SER A 1033 22.43 -25.06 -19.74
N GLN A 1034 23.11 -23.93 -19.88
CA GLN A 1034 24.51 -23.74 -19.46
C GLN A 1034 24.61 -22.98 -18.14
N ILE A 1035 23.57 -22.23 -17.77
CA ILE A 1035 23.56 -21.41 -16.57
C ILE A 1035 22.25 -21.65 -15.81
N ILE A 1036 22.34 -21.81 -14.49
CA ILE A 1036 21.21 -21.66 -13.58
C ILE A 1036 21.36 -20.30 -12.89
N MET A 1037 20.36 -19.44 -13.00
CA MET A 1037 20.32 -18.16 -12.30
C MET A 1037 19.17 -18.17 -11.30
N ILE A 1038 19.46 -18.10 -10.00
CA ILE A 1038 18.44 -18.00 -8.96
C ILE A 1038 18.17 -16.51 -8.67
N PRO A 1039 16.94 -16.01 -8.92
CA PRO A 1039 16.62 -14.60 -8.74
C PRO A 1039 16.47 -14.22 -7.26
N GLY A 1040 16.48 -12.91 -6.99
CA GLY A 1040 16.13 -12.35 -5.70
C GLY A 1040 14.64 -12.42 -5.36
N GLY A 1041 14.28 -11.88 -4.19
CA GLY A 1041 12.91 -11.79 -3.69
C GLY A 1041 12.76 -12.37 -2.29
N PHE A 1042 11.55 -12.83 -1.97
CA PHE A 1042 11.17 -13.33 -0.66
C PHE A 1042 10.54 -14.71 -0.80
N SER A 1043 11.30 -15.71 -1.26
CA SER A 1043 10.76 -17.06 -1.47
C SER A 1043 10.15 -17.61 -0.17
N GLY A 1044 8.89 -18.08 -0.24
CA GLY A 1044 8.12 -18.48 0.95
C GLY A 1044 7.89 -17.36 1.99
N GLY A 1045 8.11 -16.10 1.61
CA GLY A 1045 8.08 -14.94 2.51
C GLY A 1045 9.27 -14.85 3.46
N ASP A 1046 10.40 -15.49 3.14
CA ASP A 1046 11.57 -15.66 4.02
C ASP A 1046 11.27 -16.38 5.35
N GLU A 1047 10.17 -17.13 5.35
CA GLU A 1047 9.76 -18.02 6.42
C GLU A 1047 10.00 -19.50 6.02
N PRO A 1048 10.13 -20.43 6.97
CA PRO A 1048 10.19 -20.22 8.43
C PRO A 1048 11.54 -19.66 8.91
N ASP A 1049 11.58 -18.47 9.53
CA ASP A 1049 12.77 -17.80 10.13
C ASP A 1049 14.09 -18.06 9.36
N GLY A 1050 14.16 -17.62 8.11
CA GLY A 1050 15.36 -17.78 7.28
C GLY A 1050 15.08 -17.67 5.79
N SER A 1051 15.85 -16.83 5.11
CA SER A 1051 15.67 -16.58 3.68
C SER A 1051 16.05 -17.81 2.85
N ALA A 1052 15.41 -17.98 1.69
CA ALA A 1052 15.70 -19.01 0.69
C ALA A 1052 15.48 -20.48 1.09
N LYS A 1053 14.91 -20.77 2.28
CA LYS A 1053 14.58 -22.15 2.71
C LYS A 1053 13.71 -22.89 1.70
N PHE A 1054 12.77 -22.18 1.10
CA PHE A 1054 11.89 -22.69 0.05
C PHE A 1054 12.66 -23.15 -1.19
N ILE A 1055 13.63 -22.35 -1.65
CA ILE A 1055 14.51 -22.67 -2.77
C ILE A 1055 15.36 -23.89 -2.42
N THR A 1056 16.04 -23.88 -1.26
CA THR A 1056 16.92 -24.98 -0.86
C THR A 1056 16.17 -26.30 -0.68
N ALA A 1057 14.92 -26.27 -0.22
CA ALA A 1057 14.04 -27.43 -0.10
C ALA A 1057 13.85 -28.14 -1.45
N PHE A 1058 13.59 -27.38 -2.52
CA PHE A 1058 13.44 -27.91 -3.87
C PHE A 1058 14.76 -28.43 -4.45
N PHE A 1059 15.85 -27.68 -4.30
CA PHE A 1059 17.17 -28.07 -4.83
C PHE A 1059 17.76 -29.32 -4.15
N ARG A 1060 17.30 -29.65 -2.94
CA ARG A 1060 17.66 -30.88 -2.21
C ARG A 1060 16.94 -32.14 -2.72
N ALA A 1061 15.97 -32.01 -3.63
CA ALA A 1061 15.40 -33.17 -4.30
C ALA A 1061 16.52 -33.93 -5.05
N PRO A 1062 16.66 -35.26 -4.91
CA PRO A 1062 17.81 -36.00 -5.44
C PRO A 1062 18.07 -35.76 -6.93
N GLN A 1063 17.01 -35.73 -7.75
CA GLN A 1063 17.10 -35.53 -9.19
C GLN A 1063 17.61 -34.13 -9.56
N VAL A 1064 17.18 -33.09 -8.83
CA VAL A 1064 17.64 -31.71 -9.03
C VAL A 1064 19.11 -31.58 -8.62
N THR A 1065 19.47 -32.13 -7.45
CA THR A 1065 20.86 -32.17 -6.97
C THR A 1065 21.78 -32.85 -7.98
N GLU A 1066 21.38 -33.97 -8.57
CA GLU A 1066 22.16 -34.67 -9.59
C GLU A 1066 22.31 -33.85 -10.87
N ALA A 1067 21.23 -33.21 -11.35
CA ALA A 1067 21.27 -32.35 -12.54
C ALA A 1067 22.18 -31.12 -12.36
N VAL A 1068 22.15 -30.50 -11.16
CA VAL A 1068 23.03 -29.37 -10.82
C VAL A 1068 24.49 -29.83 -10.73
N ARG A 1069 24.77 -30.99 -10.13
CA ARG A 1069 26.13 -31.55 -10.11
C ARG A 1069 26.63 -31.86 -11.51
N ASP A 1070 25.79 -32.44 -12.37
CA ASP A 1070 26.14 -32.68 -13.77
C ASP A 1070 26.47 -31.37 -14.50
N LEU A 1071 25.64 -30.33 -14.34
CA LEU A 1071 25.89 -29.01 -14.91
C LEU A 1071 27.25 -28.46 -14.48
N LEU A 1072 27.51 -28.38 -13.16
CA LEU A 1072 28.68 -27.70 -12.61
C LEU A 1072 29.96 -28.52 -12.73
N GLN A 1073 29.90 -29.84 -12.59
CA GLN A 1073 31.09 -30.70 -12.47
C GLN A 1073 31.46 -31.42 -13.77
N LYS A 1074 30.50 -31.62 -14.69
CA LYS A 1074 30.74 -32.37 -15.94
C LYS A 1074 30.57 -31.53 -17.19
N ARG A 1075 29.65 -30.56 -17.19
CA ARG A 1075 29.34 -29.72 -18.36
C ARG A 1075 29.98 -28.34 -18.34
N ASP A 1076 30.75 -27.99 -17.30
CA ASP A 1076 31.37 -26.67 -17.11
C ASP A 1076 30.35 -25.52 -17.14
N GLY A 1077 29.15 -25.80 -16.62
CA GLY A 1077 28.09 -24.81 -16.50
C GLY A 1077 28.30 -23.88 -15.30
N LEU A 1078 27.52 -22.81 -15.27
CA LEU A 1078 27.58 -21.80 -14.22
C LEU A 1078 26.30 -21.81 -13.37
N MET A 1079 26.44 -21.36 -12.13
CA MET A 1079 25.31 -21.06 -11.27
C MET A 1079 25.52 -19.70 -10.62
N LEU A 1080 24.50 -18.84 -10.69
CA LEU A 1080 24.50 -17.51 -10.12
C LEU A 1080 23.28 -17.37 -9.20
N GLY A 1081 23.45 -16.65 -8.09
CA GLY A 1081 22.38 -16.31 -7.17
C GLY A 1081 22.58 -14.90 -6.65
N ILE A 1082 21.51 -14.09 -6.67
CA ILE A 1082 21.52 -12.70 -6.19
C ILE A 1082 20.47 -12.55 -5.09
N CYS A 1083 20.80 -11.85 -3.99
CA CYS A 1083 19.90 -11.65 -2.84
C CYS A 1083 19.37 -13.00 -2.30
N ASN A 1084 18.08 -13.30 -2.46
CA ASN A 1084 17.49 -14.61 -2.12
C ASN A 1084 18.16 -15.78 -2.82
N GLY A 1085 18.57 -15.60 -4.07
CA GLY A 1085 19.38 -16.60 -4.76
C GLY A 1085 20.76 -16.78 -4.16
N PHE A 1086 21.40 -15.70 -3.68
CA PHE A 1086 22.69 -15.80 -2.98
C PHE A 1086 22.54 -16.54 -1.65
N GLN A 1087 21.50 -16.20 -0.87
CA GLN A 1087 21.16 -16.88 0.37
C GLN A 1087 20.89 -18.38 0.15
N ALA A 1088 20.33 -18.77 -1.00
CA ALA A 1088 20.13 -20.18 -1.34
C ALA A 1088 21.44 -20.94 -1.63
N LEU A 1089 22.46 -20.25 -2.13
CA LEU A 1089 23.74 -20.85 -2.54
C LEU A 1089 24.72 -21.03 -1.36
N VAL A 1090 24.66 -20.14 -0.38
CA VAL A 1090 25.46 -20.18 0.86
C VAL A 1090 24.88 -21.21 1.83
#